data_AF-A0A661MUX5-F1
#
_entry.id   AF-A0A661MUX5-F1
#
_cell.length_a   1.000
_cell.length_b   1.000
_cell.length_c   1.000
_cell.angle_alpha   90.00
_cell.angle_beta   90.00
_cell.angle_gamma   90.00
#
_symmetry.space_group_name_H-M   'P 1'
#
loop_
_entity.id
_entity.type
_entity.pdbx_description
1 polymer ?
#
loop_
_entity_poly.entity_id
_entity_poly.type
_entity_poly.pdbx_seq_one_letter_code
_entity_poly.pdbx_strand_id
1 'polypeptide(L)'
;MSRASVAMGVVVLTLLTLVGCDQDPVIITPRALDHSGRVEFICVDSTRYQTGNPLVPYESCVATPEFPVPDNFVLHGLVTQETRGEVAAIDLQQHIVLDSQRVVPGFTFEPVGEIPSAIVVPKVDPTFTFVSNFGQLSIWARATRRFLPEERRGGDLGSIPDTYQVTVGSPVSDLVLSPDETMLYATLAERGEVLEIPLIPWDPDVRESPFGDEACSACTWIPLTSVIPAANPAEPRADHCLSCPEDGCDELIDPFPTGPFGGQLPFPPRDPPTSGGTTPRPLRLTLDEESELLLIADERLPLVHVLDLSTAGGATLLEPLNMGVPVQQVVVTPAVPSTPTGTIATDRFLYGIDGIDRSVIAADYDVDVTTRQPRIAVIPVNVRADQPADRLFLGPGARVLEVVRTSHYIVDDGSLEVQNPACSTREVASQTLRGVFLSVASNNGRVYIIDVFDMDASCRLGSADVCDEDNPGIVRRHRIRVDAASIGGVKTTATPAFIISGGSTVIVEDDGTTAAEPSPRVIPFETGGDTECPGTVFQGKLAPSGDDTAALVCGLRDPWSVVPESWLATWEGEIPGTVGGRGRFSRDGTDVVFDAEVPFCSRGVLGGNNVASLDASEPEAGYPGDLLVITSEVPERAAGDPLGPCCAVVFGGEEALVQLIDPTIEHAFQDHLIIRSPRVDVGTVLPFECDEPTVPTDLFDLLIACYDELVTYKVHTRSSYSVG
;
A
#
# COMPACT_ATOMS: atom_id res chain seq x y z
N MET A 1 0.54 -56.43 81.50
CA MET A 1 -0.79 -57.06 81.65
C MET A 1 -1.85 -55.97 81.66
N SER A 2 -2.74 -55.99 80.66
CA SER A 2 -4.17 -55.64 80.70
C SER A 2 -4.66 -54.22 81.09
N ARG A 3 -5.31 -53.58 80.09
CA ARG A 3 -6.49 -52.67 80.09
C ARG A 3 -6.22 -51.19 80.45
N ALA A 4 -6.47 -50.19 79.59
CA ALA A 4 -7.61 -49.79 78.73
C ALA A 4 -8.60 -48.79 79.41
N SER A 5 -8.93 -47.74 78.64
CA SER A 5 -10.05 -46.76 78.75
C SER A 5 -9.85 -45.57 79.70
N VAL A 6 -9.60 -44.34 79.21
CA VAL A 6 -10.47 -43.32 78.54
C VAL A 6 -11.26 -42.44 79.52
N ALA A 7 -10.90 -41.14 79.58
CA ALA A 7 -11.75 -39.95 79.78
C ALA A 7 -10.85 -38.70 79.71
N MET A 8 -10.78 -38.00 78.57
CA MET A 8 -11.63 -36.84 78.19
C MET A 8 -11.31 -35.57 79.00
N GLY A 9 -10.61 -34.62 78.35
CA GLY A 9 -10.28 -33.32 78.93
C GLY A 9 -9.58 -32.39 77.94
N VAL A 10 -10.38 -31.72 77.10
CA VAL A 10 -10.18 -30.37 76.52
C VAL A 10 -8.80 -30.03 75.95
N VAL A 11 -8.70 -29.93 74.62
CA VAL A 11 -7.72 -29.05 73.96
C VAL A 11 -8.45 -28.16 72.97
N VAL A 12 -8.47 -26.87 73.29
CA VAL A 12 -8.85 -25.76 72.42
C VAL A 12 -7.88 -25.74 71.24
N LEU A 13 -8.38 -26.00 70.04
CA LEU A 13 -7.59 -25.97 68.81
C LEU A 13 -7.40 -24.51 68.38
N THR A 14 -6.27 -23.91 68.77
CA THR A 14 -5.80 -22.63 68.27
C THR A 14 -5.43 -22.80 66.79
N LEU A 15 -6.25 -22.25 65.89
CA LEU A 15 -5.90 -22.11 64.47
C LEU A 15 -4.64 -21.23 64.36
N LEU A 16 -3.50 -21.86 64.06
CA LEU A 16 -2.35 -21.18 63.47
C LEU A 16 -2.68 -20.81 62.03
N THR A 17 -3.12 -19.57 61.80
CA THR A 17 -3.08 -18.96 60.47
C THR A 17 -1.62 -18.66 60.14
N LEU A 18 -1.00 -19.58 59.41
CA LEU A 18 0.20 -19.31 58.61
C LEU A 18 -0.16 -18.22 57.59
N VAL A 19 0.06 -16.96 57.96
CA VAL A 19 0.18 -15.87 56.98
C VAL A 19 1.54 -16.07 56.30
N GLY A 20 1.56 -16.92 55.28
CA GLY A 20 2.62 -16.87 54.28
C GLY A 20 2.53 -15.50 53.63
N CYS A 21 3.61 -14.73 53.68
CA CYS A 21 3.77 -13.61 52.76
C CYS A 21 3.78 -14.22 51.36
N ASP A 22 2.66 -14.07 50.66
CA ASP A 22 2.61 -14.22 49.21
C ASP A 22 3.61 -13.19 48.68
N GLN A 23 4.79 -13.65 48.27
CA GLN A 23 5.64 -12.80 47.46
C GLN A 23 4.90 -12.70 46.15
N ASP A 24 4.38 -11.51 45.82
CA ASP A 24 3.97 -11.20 44.46
C ASP A 24 5.07 -11.78 43.56
N PRO A 25 4.76 -12.75 42.67
CA PRO A 25 5.78 -13.27 41.78
C PRO A 25 6.32 -12.06 41.05
N VAL A 26 7.62 -11.78 41.22
CA VAL A 26 8.30 -10.81 40.39
C VAL A 26 8.12 -11.35 38.98
N ILE A 27 7.15 -10.80 38.26
CA ILE A 27 6.98 -11.05 36.84
C ILE A 27 8.19 -10.37 36.22
N ILE A 28 9.29 -11.11 36.12
CA ILE A 28 10.43 -10.73 35.31
C ILE A 28 9.88 -10.75 33.89
N THR A 29 9.44 -9.59 33.40
CA THR A 29 9.09 -9.43 32.00
C THR A 29 10.34 -9.84 31.22
N PRO A 30 10.29 -10.90 30.39
CA PRO A 30 11.45 -11.33 29.64
C PRO A 30 11.97 -10.13 28.85
N ARG A 31 13.30 -9.89 28.89
CA ARG A 31 13.91 -8.78 28.15
C ARG A 31 13.59 -8.98 26.66
N ALA A 32 12.69 -8.16 26.13
CA ALA A 32 12.42 -8.10 24.70
C ALA A 32 13.49 -7.23 24.02
N LEU A 33 13.62 -7.38 22.71
CA LEU A 33 14.32 -6.40 21.90
C LEU A 33 13.62 -5.05 22.09
N ASP A 34 14.37 -4.02 22.46
CA ASP A 34 13.89 -2.71 22.86
C ASP A 34 14.70 -1.64 22.12
N HIS A 35 14.03 -0.85 21.28
CA HIS A 35 14.68 0.08 20.36
C HIS A 35 15.78 -0.57 19.48
N SER A 36 15.41 -1.66 18.80
CA SER A 36 16.28 -2.30 17.82
C SER A 36 16.68 -1.36 16.68
N GLY A 37 17.98 -1.33 16.38
CA GLY A 37 18.55 -0.58 15.27
C GLY A 37 18.90 -1.50 14.10
N ARG A 38 20.17 -1.45 13.69
CA ARG A 38 20.77 -2.29 12.64
C ARG A 38 20.85 -3.77 13.03
N VAL A 39 20.75 -4.62 12.01
CA VAL A 39 20.96 -6.07 12.08
C VAL A 39 22.06 -6.48 11.12
N GLU A 40 22.89 -7.43 11.54
CA GLU A 40 23.87 -8.13 10.71
C GLU A 40 23.78 -9.63 10.93
N PHE A 41 24.30 -10.43 10.01
CA PHE A 41 24.13 -11.88 10.06
C PHE A 41 25.46 -12.62 10.18
N ILE A 42 25.45 -13.67 10.99
CA ILE A 42 26.59 -14.58 11.15
C ILE A 42 26.16 -16.02 10.90
N CYS A 43 27.06 -16.81 10.33
CA CYS A 43 26.86 -18.25 10.14
C CYS A 43 27.60 -19.05 11.21
N VAL A 44 26.92 -20.05 11.75
CA VAL A 44 27.42 -20.85 12.87
C VAL A 44 27.28 -22.35 12.57
N ASP A 45 28.38 -23.11 12.66
CA ASP A 45 28.37 -24.57 12.65
C ASP A 45 28.13 -25.11 14.06
N SER A 46 26.89 -25.55 14.30
CA SER A 46 26.46 -26.07 15.60
C SER A 46 27.19 -27.33 16.06
N THR A 47 27.84 -28.08 15.15
CA THR A 47 28.66 -29.24 15.55
C THR A 47 29.95 -28.84 16.25
N ARG A 48 30.40 -27.59 16.06
CA ARG A 48 31.67 -27.09 16.58
C ARG A 48 31.55 -26.37 17.92
N TYR A 49 30.34 -26.20 18.45
CA TYR A 49 30.11 -25.51 19.73
C TYR A 49 31.00 -25.98 20.89
N GLN A 50 31.40 -27.26 20.89
CA GLN A 50 32.24 -27.84 21.96
C GLN A 50 33.66 -28.24 21.50
N THR A 51 33.96 -28.16 20.20
CA THR A 51 35.15 -28.81 19.61
C THR A 51 36.08 -27.85 18.88
N GLY A 52 35.65 -26.62 18.58
CA GLY A 52 36.47 -25.64 17.85
C GLY A 52 35.81 -24.27 17.73
N ASN A 53 36.19 -23.49 16.71
CA ASN A 53 35.52 -22.24 16.37
C ASN A 53 34.17 -22.57 15.69
N PRO A 54 33.02 -22.20 16.27
CA PRO A 54 31.72 -22.44 15.65
C PRO A 54 31.42 -21.43 14.54
N LEU A 55 32.14 -20.31 14.46
CA LEU A 55 31.98 -19.32 13.40
C LEU A 55 32.57 -19.86 12.10
N VAL A 56 31.80 -19.72 11.03
CA VAL A 56 32.17 -20.12 9.67
C VAL A 56 31.80 -19.00 8.69
N PRO A 57 32.40 -18.97 7.48
CA PRO A 57 32.04 -17.97 6.47
C PRO A 57 30.53 -17.92 6.23
N TYR A 58 29.99 -16.71 6.01
CA TYR A 58 28.56 -16.47 5.85
C TYR A 58 27.93 -17.34 4.75
N GLU A 59 28.66 -17.57 3.65
CA GLU A 59 28.26 -18.44 2.54
C GLU A 59 27.89 -19.86 2.95
N SER A 60 28.39 -20.36 4.09
CA SER A 60 28.04 -21.69 4.62
C SER A 60 26.57 -21.80 5.04
N CYS A 61 25.90 -20.66 5.30
CA CYS A 61 24.48 -20.57 5.66
C CYS A 61 23.59 -20.12 4.50
N VAL A 62 24.14 -19.97 3.30
CA VAL A 62 23.38 -19.59 2.10
C VAL A 62 23.05 -20.83 1.31
N ALA A 63 21.75 -21.10 1.12
CA ALA A 63 21.31 -22.22 0.28
C ALA A 63 21.57 -21.90 -1.20
N THR A 64 22.07 -22.88 -1.95
CA THR A 64 22.03 -22.86 -3.42
C THR A 64 21.03 -23.90 -3.92
N PRO A 65 20.54 -23.80 -5.17
CA PRO A 65 19.66 -24.81 -5.77
C PRO A 65 20.26 -26.22 -5.76
N GLU A 66 21.59 -26.31 -5.88
CA GLU A 66 22.33 -27.58 -5.89
C GLU A 66 22.66 -28.09 -4.48
N PHE A 67 22.84 -27.19 -3.51
CA PHE A 67 23.30 -27.51 -2.16
C PHE A 67 22.39 -26.84 -1.12
N PRO A 68 21.41 -27.58 -0.54
CA PRO A 68 20.67 -27.08 0.60
C PRO A 68 21.61 -26.88 1.78
N VAL A 69 21.36 -25.86 2.60
CA VAL A 69 22.13 -25.60 3.83
C VAL A 69 22.00 -26.82 4.75
N PRO A 70 23.10 -27.48 5.12
CA PRO A 70 23.05 -28.58 6.08
C PRO A 70 22.43 -28.16 7.41
N ASP A 71 21.65 -29.04 8.04
CA ASP A 71 20.92 -28.74 9.28
C ASP A 71 21.79 -28.27 10.45
N ASN A 72 23.11 -28.49 10.40
CA ASN A 72 24.04 -28.04 11.42
C ASN A 72 24.46 -26.57 11.28
N PHE A 73 24.26 -25.94 10.13
CA PHE A 73 24.54 -24.52 9.95
C PHE A 73 23.32 -23.69 10.35
N VAL A 74 23.55 -22.74 11.25
CA VAL A 74 22.51 -21.91 11.84
C VAL A 74 22.83 -20.45 11.56
N LEU A 75 21.87 -19.72 11.01
CA LEU A 75 21.98 -18.30 10.78
C LEU A 75 21.54 -17.53 12.03
N HIS A 76 22.44 -16.72 12.58
CA HIS A 76 22.13 -15.83 13.70
C HIS A 76 22.10 -14.37 13.25
N GLY A 77 21.11 -13.61 13.72
CA GLY A 77 21.03 -12.17 13.53
C GLY A 77 21.58 -11.42 14.74
N LEU A 78 22.53 -10.52 14.53
CA LEU A 78 23.10 -9.62 15.52
C LEU A 78 22.40 -8.26 15.42
N VAL A 79 21.61 -7.89 16.43
CA VAL A 79 20.75 -6.70 16.42
C VAL A 79 21.21 -5.70 17.46
N THR A 80 21.59 -4.50 17.01
CA THR A 80 21.93 -3.37 17.89
C THR A 80 20.72 -2.91 18.70
N GLN A 81 20.95 -2.52 19.95
CA GLN A 81 19.95 -1.99 20.88
C GLN A 81 20.34 -0.55 21.25
N GLU A 82 19.79 0.43 20.54
CA GLU A 82 20.29 1.82 20.51
C GLU A 82 20.26 2.51 21.88
N THR A 83 19.27 2.21 22.72
CA THR A 83 19.09 2.87 24.02
C THR A 83 19.91 2.27 25.16
N ARG A 84 20.51 1.09 24.95
CA ARG A 84 21.15 0.31 26.02
C ARG A 84 22.62 0.05 25.82
N GLY A 85 23.17 0.32 24.64
CA GLY A 85 24.59 0.09 24.43
C GLY A 85 24.95 -1.37 24.16
N GLU A 86 24.00 -2.17 23.69
CA GLU A 86 24.14 -3.63 23.60
C GLU A 86 23.84 -4.16 22.19
N VAL A 87 24.29 -5.39 21.89
CA VAL A 87 23.89 -6.17 20.71
C VAL A 87 23.30 -7.49 21.16
N ALA A 88 22.07 -7.74 20.75
CA ALA A 88 21.38 -9.01 20.94
C ALA A 88 21.71 -9.96 19.79
N ALA A 89 21.86 -11.27 20.08
CA ALA A 89 21.91 -12.29 19.05
C ALA A 89 20.56 -13.02 18.99
N ILE A 90 20.11 -13.38 17.79
CA ILE A 90 18.84 -14.06 17.54
C ILE A 90 19.13 -15.30 16.72
N ASP A 91 18.67 -16.45 17.18
CA ASP A 91 18.66 -17.67 16.39
C ASP A 91 17.46 -17.66 15.44
N LEU A 92 17.72 -17.47 14.15
CA LEU A 92 16.67 -17.31 13.14
C LEU A 92 16.03 -18.64 12.74
N GLN A 93 16.64 -19.77 13.08
CA GLN A 93 16.04 -21.08 12.84
C GLN A 93 15.08 -21.46 13.96
N GLN A 94 15.45 -21.14 15.21
CA GLN A 94 14.66 -21.43 16.39
C GLN A 94 13.69 -20.30 16.78
N HIS A 95 13.81 -19.14 16.15
CA HIS A 95 13.07 -17.91 16.46
C HIS A 95 13.20 -17.50 17.94
N ILE A 96 14.40 -17.66 18.51
CA ILE A 96 14.68 -17.31 19.91
C ILE A 96 15.77 -16.25 20.00
N VAL A 97 15.64 -15.35 20.97
CA VAL A 97 16.73 -14.46 21.36
C VAL A 97 17.76 -15.28 22.16
N LEU A 98 19.03 -15.14 21.85
CA LEU A 98 20.12 -15.80 22.53
C LEU A 98 20.59 -14.98 23.72
N ASP A 99 20.75 -15.67 24.84
CA ASP A 99 21.29 -15.10 26.07
C ASP A 99 22.81 -15.27 26.10
N SER A 100 23.55 -14.16 26.15
CA SER A 100 25.02 -14.18 26.17
C SER A 100 25.58 -14.82 27.44
N GLN A 101 24.87 -14.69 28.57
CA GLN A 101 25.26 -15.17 29.90
C GLN A 101 24.07 -15.80 30.64
N ARG A 102 23.83 -17.10 30.41
CA ARG A 102 22.72 -17.85 31.02
C ARG A 102 22.72 -17.94 32.54
N VAL A 103 23.84 -17.59 33.18
CA VAL A 103 23.98 -17.61 34.64
C VAL A 103 23.30 -16.39 35.28
N VAL A 104 23.07 -15.32 34.51
CA VAL A 104 22.37 -14.11 34.95
C VAL A 104 20.89 -14.26 34.62
N PRO A 105 19.96 -14.14 35.59
CA PRO A 105 18.53 -14.24 35.30
C PRO A 105 18.04 -13.17 34.31
N GLY A 106 17.31 -13.59 33.27
CA GLY A 106 16.82 -12.75 32.18
C GLY A 106 17.68 -12.89 30.91
N PHE A 107 17.30 -12.27 29.78
CA PHE A 107 18.23 -12.22 28.65
C PHE A 107 19.31 -11.19 28.92
N THR A 108 20.56 -11.57 28.70
CA THR A 108 21.71 -10.68 28.64
C THR A 108 22.21 -10.57 27.22
N PHE A 109 22.58 -9.36 26.82
CA PHE A 109 23.14 -9.04 25.51
C PHE A 109 24.59 -8.59 25.68
N GLU A 110 25.39 -8.67 24.62
CA GLU A 110 26.79 -8.26 24.71
C GLU A 110 26.89 -6.72 24.70
N PRO A 111 27.57 -6.11 25.68
CA PRO A 111 27.77 -4.66 25.72
C PRO A 111 28.80 -4.21 24.67
N VAL A 112 28.43 -3.20 23.89
CA VAL A 112 29.21 -2.66 22.76
C VAL A 112 29.42 -1.14 22.83
N GLY A 113 29.18 -0.54 24.00
CA GLY A 113 29.41 0.87 24.28
C GLY A 113 28.14 1.56 24.77
N GLU A 114 27.96 2.86 24.49
CA GLU A 114 26.81 3.63 24.98
C GLU A 114 25.61 3.63 24.02
N ILE A 115 25.83 4.02 22.75
CA ILE A 115 24.77 4.14 21.73
C ILE A 115 25.27 3.51 20.42
N PRO A 116 25.00 2.22 20.15
CA PRO A 116 25.42 1.59 18.91
C PRO A 116 24.64 2.18 17.74
N SER A 117 25.35 2.73 16.75
CA SER A 117 24.77 3.40 15.59
C SER A 117 24.82 2.56 14.31
N ALA A 118 25.80 1.67 14.20
CA ALA A 118 25.94 0.73 13.09
C ALA A 118 26.75 -0.50 13.50
N ILE A 119 26.55 -1.61 12.79
CA ILE A 119 27.22 -2.89 12.99
C ILE A 119 27.55 -3.46 11.60
N VAL A 120 28.69 -4.13 11.46
CA VAL A 120 29.08 -4.89 10.26
C VAL A 120 29.91 -6.11 10.66
N VAL A 121 29.73 -7.23 9.96
CA VAL A 121 30.51 -8.46 10.16
C VAL A 121 31.13 -8.88 8.82
N PRO A 122 32.43 -9.20 8.76
CA PRO A 122 33.03 -9.79 7.57
C PRO A 122 32.40 -11.15 7.25
N LYS A 123 32.06 -11.35 5.98
CA LYS A 123 31.44 -12.54 5.42
C LYS A 123 32.44 -13.69 5.27
N VAL A 124 33.72 -13.40 5.01
CA VAL A 124 34.76 -14.43 4.78
C VAL A 124 35.43 -14.84 6.09
N ASP A 125 35.87 -13.87 6.88
CA ASP A 125 36.47 -14.11 8.21
C ASP A 125 35.68 -13.40 9.33
N PRO A 126 34.60 -14.03 9.85
CA PRO A 126 33.74 -13.43 10.86
C PRO A 126 34.37 -13.42 12.26
N THR A 127 35.71 -13.40 12.41
CA THR A 127 36.38 -13.42 13.71
C THR A 127 36.03 -12.18 14.56
N PHE A 128 35.92 -11.02 13.93
CA PHE A 128 35.52 -9.77 14.58
C PHE A 128 34.24 -9.19 13.97
N THR A 129 33.42 -8.58 14.82
CA THR A 129 32.26 -7.75 14.47
C THR A 129 32.61 -6.31 14.80
N PHE A 130 32.38 -5.39 13.86
CA PHE A 130 32.66 -3.98 14.05
C PHE A 130 31.37 -3.25 14.41
N VAL A 131 31.40 -2.46 15.49
CA VAL A 131 30.25 -1.69 15.97
C VAL A 131 30.67 -0.25 16.17
N SER A 132 29.97 0.69 15.54
CA SER A 132 30.18 2.12 15.79
C SER A 132 29.36 2.59 16.99
N ASN A 133 29.92 3.52 17.75
CA ASN A 133 29.25 4.09 18.91
C ASN A 133 29.14 5.61 18.81
N PHE A 134 27.91 6.11 18.74
CA PHE A 134 27.63 7.53 18.53
C PHE A 134 28.11 8.40 19.70
N GLY A 135 27.84 8.00 20.94
CA GLY A 135 28.19 8.78 22.14
C GLY A 135 29.70 8.80 22.44
N GLN A 136 30.39 7.69 22.17
CA GLN A 136 31.81 7.53 22.47
C GLN A 136 32.74 7.95 21.33
N LEU A 137 32.19 8.30 20.15
CA LEU A 137 32.94 8.75 18.97
C LEU A 137 34.02 7.74 18.54
N SER A 138 33.69 6.45 18.62
CA SER A 138 34.63 5.34 18.41
C SER A 138 34.00 4.19 17.64
N ILE A 139 34.84 3.39 17.00
CA ILE A 139 34.45 2.10 16.40
C ILE A 139 35.13 0.99 17.19
N TRP A 140 34.35 -0.02 17.56
CA TRP A 140 34.76 -1.13 18.40
C TRP A 140 34.81 -2.40 17.55
N ALA A 141 35.92 -3.13 17.59
CA ALA A 141 35.99 -4.50 17.08
C ALA A 141 35.77 -5.45 18.27
N ARG A 142 34.72 -6.26 18.19
CA ARG A 142 34.35 -7.26 19.19
C ARG A 142 34.57 -8.64 18.61
N ALA A 143 35.19 -9.54 19.37
CA ALA A 143 35.29 -10.93 18.94
C ALA A 143 33.87 -11.49 18.74
N THR A 144 33.51 -11.91 17.53
CA THR A 144 32.13 -12.24 17.15
C THR A 144 31.54 -13.37 18.01
N ARG A 145 32.39 -14.29 18.48
CA ARG A 145 31.98 -15.37 19.40
C ARG A 145 31.36 -14.86 20.71
N ARG A 146 31.59 -13.60 21.09
CA ARG A 146 31.02 -12.99 22.30
C ARG A 146 29.50 -12.86 22.24
N PHE A 147 28.94 -12.70 21.03
CA PHE A 147 27.49 -12.64 20.82
C PHE A 147 26.82 -14.02 20.95
N LEU A 148 27.61 -15.11 20.97
CA LEU A 148 27.11 -16.44 21.25
C LEU A 148 27.05 -16.70 22.77
N PRO A 149 26.10 -17.54 23.25
CA PRO A 149 26.06 -17.98 24.64
C PRO A 149 27.40 -18.55 25.08
N GLU A 150 27.82 -18.29 26.33
CA GLU A 150 29.13 -18.70 26.87
C GLU A 150 29.47 -20.18 26.60
N GLU A 151 28.51 -21.09 26.80
CA GLU A 151 28.68 -22.52 26.57
C GLU A 151 28.78 -22.93 25.09
N ARG A 152 28.51 -21.99 24.17
CA ARG A 152 28.54 -22.17 22.71
C ARG A 152 29.71 -21.43 22.04
N ARG A 153 30.61 -20.81 22.79
CA ARG A 153 31.73 -20.02 22.23
C ARG A 153 32.87 -20.86 21.63
N GLY A 154 32.83 -22.18 21.78
CA GLY A 154 33.91 -23.07 21.34
C GLY A 154 35.04 -23.23 22.38
N GLY A 155 36.03 -24.06 22.04
CA GLY A 155 37.24 -24.28 22.85
C GLY A 155 38.24 -23.12 22.79
N ASP A 156 39.34 -23.21 23.55
CA ASP A 156 40.37 -22.17 23.66
C ASP A 156 41.09 -21.92 22.31
N LEU A 157 40.61 -20.97 21.50
CA LEU A 157 41.16 -20.54 20.21
C LEU A 157 42.48 -19.73 20.34
N GLY A 158 43.20 -19.90 21.44
CA GLY A 158 44.15 -18.91 21.93
C GLY A 158 43.42 -17.70 22.49
N SER A 159 44.07 -16.95 23.38
CA SER A 159 43.50 -15.76 23.99
C SER A 159 43.36 -14.61 22.98
N ILE A 160 42.38 -14.70 22.08
CA ILE A 160 41.90 -13.57 21.25
C ILE A 160 41.41 -12.51 22.23
N PRO A 161 42.00 -11.30 22.25
CA PRO A 161 41.45 -10.20 23.02
C PRO A 161 40.01 -9.94 22.59
N ASP A 162 39.11 -9.85 23.55
CA ASP A 162 37.67 -9.76 23.27
C ASP A 162 37.26 -8.41 22.63
N THR A 163 38.16 -7.42 22.64
CA THR A 163 37.84 -6.03 22.30
C THR A 163 39.06 -5.27 21.82
N TYR A 164 38.90 -4.60 20.68
CA TYR A 164 39.72 -3.48 20.24
C TYR A 164 38.84 -2.26 19.97
N GLN A 165 39.42 -1.07 19.97
CA GLN A 165 38.72 0.16 19.65
C GLN A 165 39.63 1.12 18.90
N VAL A 166 39.03 1.92 18.04
CA VAL A 166 39.67 3.07 17.39
C VAL A 166 38.85 4.32 17.66
N THR A 167 39.52 5.41 18.04
CA THR A 167 38.85 6.69 18.31
C THR A 167 38.75 7.48 17.01
N VAL A 168 37.54 7.86 16.63
CA VAL A 168 37.24 8.62 15.41
C VAL A 168 37.11 10.12 15.69
N GLY A 169 36.64 10.49 16.88
CA GLY A 169 36.52 11.90 17.28
C GLY A 169 35.38 12.65 16.60
N SER A 170 34.48 11.95 15.90
CA SER A 170 33.22 12.44 15.35
C SER A 170 32.18 11.33 15.41
N PRO A 171 30.87 11.64 15.52
CA PRO A 171 29.84 10.61 15.52
C PRO A 171 29.81 9.88 14.18
N VAL A 172 29.76 8.54 14.24
CA VAL A 172 29.66 7.67 13.07
C VAL A 172 28.20 7.28 12.85
N SER A 173 27.69 7.45 11.63
CA SER A 173 26.26 7.21 11.35
C SER A 173 25.97 5.87 10.67
N ASP A 174 26.94 5.29 9.96
CA ASP A 174 26.85 4.00 9.28
C ASP A 174 28.25 3.40 9.08
N LEU A 175 28.31 2.09 8.85
CA LEU A 175 29.52 1.32 8.57
C LEU A 175 29.29 0.40 7.35
N VAL A 176 30.32 0.16 6.55
CA VAL A 176 30.33 -0.90 5.53
C VAL A 176 31.75 -1.39 5.25
N LEU A 177 31.91 -2.65 4.88
CA LEU A 177 33.20 -3.21 4.46
C LEU A 177 33.40 -3.05 2.95
N SER A 178 34.65 -3.01 2.48
CA SER A 178 34.97 -3.19 1.06
C SER A 178 34.61 -4.60 0.58
N PRO A 179 34.44 -4.82 -0.73
CA PRO A 179 34.17 -6.16 -1.29
C PRO A 179 35.19 -7.23 -0.90
N ASP A 180 36.46 -6.85 -0.74
CA ASP A 180 37.56 -7.73 -0.33
C ASP A 180 37.75 -7.79 1.20
N GLU A 181 36.92 -7.07 1.96
CA GLU A 181 36.92 -6.99 3.43
C GLU A 181 38.24 -6.48 4.04
N THR A 182 39.08 -5.80 3.26
CA THR A 182 40.34 -5.20 3.73
C THR A 182 40.19 -3.77 4.22
N MET A 183 39.06 -3.11 3.97
CA MET A 183 38.77 -1.75 4.38
C MET A 183 37.41 -1.66 5.08
N LEU A 184 37.32 -0.83 6.11
CA LEU A 184 36.08 -0.42 6.77
C LEU A 184 35.82 1.06 6.49
N TYR A 185 34.65 1.35 5.93
CA TYR A 185 34.20 2.72 5.66
C TYR A 185 33.17 3.16 6.70
N ALA A 186 33.25 4.42 7.12
CA ALA A 186 32.37 5.01 8.13
C ALA A 186 31.91 6.41 7.72
N THR A 187 30.62 6.73 7.88
CA THR A 187 30.09 8.07 7.58
C THR A 187 30.21 9.00 8.77
N LEU A 188 30.67 10.23 8.51
CA LEU A 188 30.87 11.27 9.52
C LEU A 188 30.00 12.47 9.20
N ALA A 189 28.73 12.36 9.58
CA ALA A 189 27.68 13.32 9.26
C ALA A 189 28.06 14.77 9.63
N GLU A 190 28.68 14.99 10.78
CA GLU A 190 29.05 16.34 11.26
C GLU A 190 30.23 16.95 10.51
N ARG A 191 31.06 16.13 9.87
CA ARG A 191 32.24 16.56 9.11
C ARG A 191 32.01 16.63 7.61
N GLY A 192 30.95 16.01 7.10
CA GLY A 192 30.72 15.90 5.65
C GLY A 192 31.77 15.01 4.96
N GLU A 193 32.25 13.99 5.66
CA GLU A 193 33.37 13.12 5.26
C GLU A 193 32.98 11.64 5.36
N VAL A 194 33.71 10.80 4.63
CA VAL A 194 33.79 9.36 4.84
C VAL A 194 35.18 9.02 5.37
N LEU A 195 35.23 8.22 6.43
CA LEU A 195 36.48 7.67 6.97
C LEU A 195 36.72 6.29 6.37
N GLU A 196 37.91 6.08 5.85
CA GLU A 196 38.42 4.80 5.37
C GLU A 196 39.46 4.26 6.37
N ILE A 197 39.25 3.03 6.85
CA ILE A 197 40.06 2.39 7.88
C ILE A 197 40.60 1.06 7.32
N PRO A 198 41.93 0.91 7.16
CA PRO A 198 42.50 -0.36 6.75
C PRO A 198 42.35 -1.40 7.85
N LEU A 199 41.93 -2.60 7.45
CA LEU A 199 41.79 -3.76 8.32
C LEU A 199 42.96 -4.72 8.14
N ILE A 200 43.46 -5.22 9.26
CA ILE A 200 44.50 -6.24 9.31
C ILE A 200 43.82 -7.60 9.57
N PRO A 201 43.99 -8.60 8.68
CA PRO A 201 43.48 -9.95 8.91
C PRO A 201 43.98 -10.52 10.23
N TRP A 202 43.12 -11.25 10.93
CA TRP A 202 43.51 -11.80 12.23
C TRP A 202 44.53 -12.94 12.06
N ASP A 203 45.71 -12.76 12.64
CA ASP A 203 46.73 -13.80 12.76
C ASP A 203 46.85 -14.24 14.23
N PRO A 204 46.53 -15.50 14.58
CA PRO A 204 46.62 -16.00 15.95
C PRO A 204 48.04 -16.03 16.53
N ASP A 205 49.06 -16.03 15.68
CA ASP A 205 50.47 -16.03 16.07
C ASP A 205 50.98 -14.61 16.39
N VAL A 206 50.47 -13.60 15.69
CA VAL A 206 50.90 -12.19 15.84
C VAL A 206 50.02 -11.42 16.84
N ARG A 207 48.71 -11.69 16.86
CA ARG A 207 47.70 -11.11 17.78
C ARG A 207 47.62 -9.58 17.75
N GLU A 208 47.73 -9.00 16.57
CA GLU A 208 47.58 -7.56 16.35
C GLU A 208 46.11 -7.12 16.33
N SER A 209 45.87 -5.84 16.61
CA SER A 209 44.55 -5.25 16.47
C SER A 209 44.10 -5.28 15.00
N PRO A 210 42.81 -5.56 14.71
CA PRO A 210 42.31 -5.46 13.34
C PRO A 210 42.41 -4.04 12.77
N PHE A 211 42.57 -3.01 13.61
CA PHE A 211 42.76 -1.61 13.16
C PHE A 211 44.25 -1.21 13.02
N GLY A 212 45.18 -2.10 13.37
CA GLY A 212 46.59 -1.76 13.56
C GLY A 212 46.83 -0.98 14.85
N ASP A 213 46.47 0.31 14.89
CA ASP A 213 46.62 1.19 16.06
C ASP A 213 45.30 1.81 16.54
N GLU A 214 45.27 2.24 17.80
CA GLU A 214 44.08 2.84 18.43
C GLU A 214 43.83 4.30 18.00
N ALA A 215 44.82 4.95 17.37
CA ALA A 215 44.81 6.37 17.03
C ALA A 215 44.33 6.64 15.59
N CYS A 216 43.94 5.60 14.84
CA CYS A 216 43.54 5.68 13.45
C CYS A 216 44.64 6.32 12.56
N SER A 217 45.93 6.07 12.83
CA SER A 217 47.00 6.80 12.15
C SER A 217 47.15 6.44 10.66
N ALA A 218 46.69 5.24 10.29
CA ALA A 218 46.64 4.76 8.91
C ALA A 218 45.31 5.07 8.20
N CYS A 219 44.36 5.76 8.85
CA CYS A 219 43.06 6.04 8.29
C CYS A 219 43.08 7.23 7.32
N THR A 220 42.24 7.16 6.29
CA THR A 220 42.09 8.22 5.28
C THR A 220 40.74 8.92 5.45
N TRP A 221 40.75 10.25 5.40
CA TRP A 221 39.54 11.07 5.49
C TRP A 221 39.19 11.60 4.10
N ILE A 222 38.03 11.21 3.59
CA ILE A 222 37.57 11.54 2.25
C ILE A 222 36.50 12.63 2.35
N PRO A 223 36.81 13.91 2.00
CA PRO A 223 35.82 14.97 2.02
C PRO A 223 34.83 14.82 0.87
N LEU A 224 33.53 14.95 1.19
CA LEU A 224 32.47 14.89 0.19
C LEU A 224 32.25 16.26 -0.45
N THR A 225 31.79 16.24 -1.70
CA THR A 225 31.55 17.46 -2.47
C THR A 225 30.21 18.10 -2.13
N SER A 226 30.12 19.43 -2.16
CA SER A 226 28.83 20.15 -2.11
C SER A 226 28.35 20.59 -3.49
N VAL A 227 29.13 20.28 -4.54
CA VAL A 227 28.81 20.66 -5.91
C VAL A 227 27.73 19.73 -6.44
N ILE A 228 26.58 20.31 -6.79
CA ILE A 228 25.49 19.58 -7.44
C ILE A 228 25.78 19.52 -8.94
N PRO A 229 26.01 18.32 -9.50
CA PRO A 229 26.27 18.18 -10.92
C PRO A 229 24.97 18.34 -11.73
N ALA A 230 25.14 18.59 -13.03
CA ALA A 230 24.01 18.50 -13.96
C ALA A 230 23.46 17.07 -13.95
N ALA A 231 22.16 16.91 -14.13
CA ALA A 231 21.57 15.59 -14.27
C ALA A 231 22.22 14.87 -15.46
N ASN A 232 22.74 13.67 -15.22
CA ASN A 232 23.32 12.79 -16.24
C ASN A 232 22.41 11.55 -16.35
N PRO A 233 21.33 11.63 -17.16
CA PRO A 233 20.32 10.59 -17.19
C PRO A 233 20.90 9.29 -17.77
N ALA A 234 20.57 8.16 -17.12
CA ALA A 234 20.69 6.85 -17.77
C ALA A 234 19.70 6.76 -18.95
N GLU A 235 19.88 5.76 -19.83
CA GLU A 235 18.85 5.46 -20.83
C GLU A 235 17.61 4.88 -20.12
N PRO A 236 16.41 5.47 -20.30
CA PRO A 236 15.19 4.93 -19.71
C PRO A 236 14.94 3.52 -20.24
N ARG A 237 14.75 2.55 -19.34
CA ARG A 237 14.44 1.18 -19.72
C ARG A 237 12.92 0.98 -19.84
N ALA A 238 12.54 0.01 -20.66
CA ALA A 238 11.14 -0.33 -20.83
C ALA A 238 10.54 -0.81 -19.51
N ASP A 239 9.33 -0.35 -19.22
CA ASP A 239 8.61 -0.79 -18.04
C ASP A 239 8.25 -2.28 -18.15
N HIS A 240 8.44 -2.99 -17.05
CA HIS A 240 8.19 -4.43 -16.98
C HIS A 240 6.79 -4.66 -16.43
N CYS A 241 5.90 -5.21 -17.28
CA CYS A 241 4.53 -5.49 -16.89
C CYS A 241 3.98 -6.75 -17.58
N LEU A 242 3.22 -7.54 -16.84
CA LEU A 242 2.37 -8.61 -17.35
C LEU A 242 0.93 -8.33 -16.95
N SER A 243 0.01 -8.53 -17.88
CA SER A 243 -1.42 -8.45 -17.65
C SER A 243 -2.13 -9.72 -18.10
N CYS A 244 -3.31 -9.92 -17.55
CA CYS A 244 -4.23 -10.98 -17.90
C CYS A 244 -5.63 -10.33 -17.96
N PRO A 245 -6.34 -10.36 -19.12
CA PRO A 245 -5.88 -10.83 -20.44
C PRO A 245 -4.67 -10.04 -21.01
N GLU A 246 -3.99 -10.59 -22.02
CA GLU A 246 -2.75 -10.05 -22.63
C GLU A 246 -3.00 -8.80 -23.52
N ASP A 247 -3.77 -7.82 -23.03
CA ASP A 247 -4.10 -6.60 -23.77
C ASP A 247 -2.98 -5.53 -23.69
N GLY A 248 -1.89 -5.84 -22.98
CA GLY A 248 -0.80 -4.90 -22.72
C GLY A 248 -1.16 -3.93 -21.61
N CYS A 249 -0.20 -3.65 -20.73
CA CYS A 249 -0.49 -2.82 -19.55
C CYS A 249 -0.83 -1.37 -19.91
N ASP A 250 -0.32 -0.84 -21.01
CA ASP A 250 -0.60 0.54 -21.44
C ASP A 250 -2.08 0.77 -21.78
N GLU A 251 -2.80 -0.25 -22.26
CA GLU A 251 -4.26 -0.18 -22.50
C GLU A 251 -5.07 -0.27 -21.19
N LEU A 252 -4.49 -0.89 -20.14
CA LEU A 252 -5.11 -1.04 -18.82
C LEU A 252 -4.89 0.17 -17.89
N ILE A 253 -3.94 1.05 -18.21
CA ILE A 253 -3.50 2.18 -17.37
C ILE A 253 -4.13 3.52 -17.80
N ASP A 254 -4.90 3.59 -18.89
CA ASP A 254 -5.50 4.86 -19.34
C ASP A 254 -7.01 4.97 -19.07
N PRO A 255 -7.44 5.69 -18.02
CA PRO A 255 -8.81 6.15 -17.89
C PRO A 255 -8.94 7.67 -18.10
N PHE A 256 -7.89 8.41 -18.47
CA PHE A 256 -8.07 9.82 -18.80
C PHE A 256 -8.31 9.93 -20.31
N PRO A 257 -9.57 9.99 -20.79
CA PRO A 257 -9.80 10.49 -22.12
C PRO A 257 -9.08 11.83 -22.16
N THR A 258 -8.21 12.00 -23.15
CA THR A 258 -7.53 13.25 -23.47
C THR A 258 -8.52 14.40 -23.38
N GLY A 259 -8.65 14.98 -22.18
CA GLY A 259 -9.31 16.24 -22.00
C GLY A 259 -8.51 17.29 -22.77
N PRO A 260 -9.02 18.52 -22.89
CA PRO A 260 -8.30 19.60 -23.58
C PRO A 260 -6.90 19.90 -22.99
N PHE A 261 -6.50 19.26 -21.90
CA PHE A 261 -5.14 19.21 -21.37
C PHE A 261 -4.42 17.93 -21.82
N GLY A 262 -4.05 17.88 -23.09
CA GLY A 262 -3.38 16.71 -23.68
C GLY A 262 -2.02 16.38 -23.06
N GLY A 263 -1.75 15.08 -22.89
CA GLY A 263 -0.50 14.43 -23.26
C GLY A 263 0.81 14.97 -22.70
N GLN A 264 0.93 15.19 -21.39
CA GLN A 264 2.26 15.38 -20.77
C GLN A 264 2.54 14.31 -19.71
N LEU A 265 3.32 13.30 -20.10
CA LEU A 265 4.36 12.74 -19.23
C LEU A 265 5.71 13.39 -19.64
N PRO A 266 6.66 13.65 -18.71
CA PRO A 266 6.62 13.42 -17.28
C PRO A 266 6.38 14.73 -16.50
N PHE A 267 5.75 14.63 -15.33
CA PHE A 267 5.80 15.70 -14.35
C PHE A 267 7.27 16.02 -14.03
N PRO A 268 7.68 17.30 -14.02
CA PRO A 268 9.06 17.64 -13.72
C PRO A 268 9.42 17.10 -12.33
N PRO A 269 10.70 16.67 -12.13
CA PRO A 269 11.22 16.43 -10.79
C PRO A 269 10.81 17.58 -9.89
N ARG A 270 10.37 17.27 -8.66
CA ARG A 270 10.07 18.29 -7.66
C ARG A 270 11.24 19.28 -7.64
N ASP A 271 10.95 20.59 -7.79
CA ASP A 271 12.00 21.61 -7.70
C ASP A 271 12.83 21.35 -6.43
N PRO A 272 14.17 21.29 -6.53
CA PRO A 272 15.00 20.92 -5.41
C PRO A 272 14.68 21.85 -4.23
N PRO A 273 14.46 21.31 -3.02
CA PRO A 273 14.11 22.15 -1.88
C PRO A 273 15.19 23.21 -1.68
N THR A 274 14.77 24.47 -1.62
CA THR A 274 15.65 25.62 -1.33
C THR A 274 16.18 25.65 0.11
N SER A 275 15.84 24.64 0.93
CA SER A 275 16.11 24.59 2.37
C SER A 275 17.18 23.59 2.81
N GLY A 276 17.88 22.93 1.89
CA GLY A 276 19.03 22.08 2.22
C GLY A 276 20.21 22.92 2.73
N GLY A 277 20.92 22.43 3.75
CA GLY A 277 22.19 23.04 4.16
C GLY A 277 23.21 22.99 3.02
N THR A 278 24.21 23.88 3.00
CA THR A 278 25.21 23.95 1.92
C THR A 278 26.38 22.99 2.10
N THR A 279 26.38 22.19 3.16
CA THR A 279 27.47 21.27 3.52
C THR A 279 26.96 19.83 3.48
N PRO A 280 27.75 18.88 2.94
CA PRO A 280 27.37 17.48 2.93
C PRO A 280 27.10 16.96 4.33
N ARG A 281 26.12 16.07 4.45
CA ARG A 281 25.85 15.34 5.69
C ARG A 281 25.56 13.88 5.34
N PRO A 282 26.61 13.05 5.18
CA PRO A 282 26.46 11.66 4.81
C PRO A 282 25.77 10.88 5.92
N LEU A 283 24.76 10.10 5.57
CA LEU A 283 23.94 9.36 6.52
C LEU A 283 24.09 7.84 6.39
N ARG A 284 23.98 7.31 5.16
CA ARG A 284 23.94 5.86 4.88
C ARG A 284 24.92 5.46 3.81
N LEU A 285 25.51 4.27 3.99
CA LEU A 285 26.41 3.62 3.06
C LEU A 285 25.70 2.46 2.36
N THR A 286 25.98 2.27 1.08
CA THR A 286 25.43 1.16 0.29
C THR A 286 26.50 0.68 -0.67
N LEU A 287 26.88 -0.58 -0.54
CA LEU A 287 27.85 -1.21 -1.40
C LEU A 287 27.15 -1.81 -2.63
N ASP A 288 27.53 -1.34 -3.81
CA ASP A 288 27.29 -2.03 -5.07
C ASP A 288 28.46 -3.01 -5.29
N GLU A 289 28.29 -4.25 -4.82
CA GLU A 289 29.31 -5.30 -4.93
C GLU A 289 29.66 -5.65 -6.39
N GLU A 290 28.70 -5.54 -7.31
CA GLU A 290 28.88 -5.93 -8.71
C GLU A 290 29.77 -4.93 -9.47
N SER A 291 29.60 -3.65 -9.16
CA SER A 291 30.43 -2.58 -9.75
C SER A 291 31.54 -2.09 -8.83
N GLU A 292 31.70 -2.64 -7.63
CA GLU A 292 32.64 -2.18 -6.59
C GLU A 292 32.55 -0.67 -6.33
N LEU A 293 31.33 -0.15 -6.23
CA LEU A 293 31.05 1.26 -5.93
C LEU A 293 30.40 1.39 -4.55
N LEU A 294 30.82 2.41 -3.81
CA LEU A 294 30.20 2.78 -2.54
C LEU A 294 29.35 4.03 -2.73
N LEU A 295 28.04 3.86 -2.58
CA LEU A 295 27.05 4.93 -2.64
C LEU A 295 26.78 5.48 -1.24
N ILE A 296 26.80 6.80 -1.09
CA ILE A 296 26.61 7.49 0.18
C ILE A 296 25.42 8.46 0.08
N ALA A 297 24.34 8.14 0.79
CA ALA A 297 23.16 8.99 0.86
C ALA A 297 23.45 10.26 1.68
N ASP A 298 23.07 11.43 1.16
CA ASP A 298 23.19 12.71 1.84
C ASP A 298 21.82 13.21 2.32
N GLU A 299 21.71 13.47 3.62
CA GLU A 299 20.44 13.91 4.21
C GLU A 299 20.15 15.42 4.02
N ARG A 300 21.11 16.21 3.52
CA ARG A 300 20.95 17.65 3.32
C ARG A 300 21.03 18.09 1.87
N LEU A 301 21.88 17.43 1.09
CA LEU A 301 22.08 17.72 -0.32
C LEU A 301 21.29 16.74 -1.18
N PRO A 302 20.80 17.15 -2.36
CA PRO A 302 20.10 16.27 -3.29
C PRO A 302 21.07 15.32 -4.04
N LEU A 303 22.01 14.73 -3.31
CA LEU A 303 23.13 13.97 -3.84
C LEU A 303 23.22 12.59 -3.20
N VAL A 304 23.65 11.64 -4.02
CA VAL A 304 24.28 10.40 -3.56
C VAL A 304 25.73 10.48 -3.97
N HIS A 305 26.64 10.54 -3.00
CA HIS A 305 28.08 10.54 -3.30
C HIS A 305 28.52 9.14 -3.71
N VAL A 306 29.56 9.06 -4.52
CA VAL A 306 30.02 7.79 -5.10
C VAL A 306 31.52 7.68 -4.89
N LEU A 307 31.96 6.59 -4.26
CA LEU A 307 33.37 6.22 -4.20
C LEU A 307 33.62 4.97 -5.03
N ASP A 308 34.65 5.00 -5.86
CA ASP A 308 35.16 3.82 -6.54
C ASP A 308 36.14 3.07 -5.63
N LEU A 309 35.84 1.80 -5.38
CA LEU A 309 36.62 0.92 -4.50
C LEU A 309 37.57 -0.03 -5.25
N SER A 310 37.58 -0.03 -6.58
CA SER A 310 38.40 -0.97 -7.39
C SER A 310 39.90 -0.66 -7.38
N THR A 311 40.29 0.53 -6.93
CA THR A 311 41.69 0.97 -7.00
C THR A 311 42.47 0.41 -5.81
N ALA A 312 43.48 -0.41 -6.09
CA ALA A 312 44.43 -0.86 -5.09
C ALA A 312 45.15 0.35 -4.46
N GLY A 313 44.89 0.63 -3.18
CA GLY A 313 45.47 1.75 -2.44
C GLY A 313 44.47 2.78 -1.89
N GLY A 314 43.17 2.56 -2.12
CA GLY A 314 42.09 3.23 -1.39
C GLY A 314 40.98 3.79 -2.29
N ALA A 315 39.90 4.22 -1.66
CA ALA A 315 38.72 4.71 -2.36
C ALA A 315 38.96 6.04 -3.09
N THR A 316 38.38 6.20 -4.29
CA THR A 316 38.44 7.45 -5.06
C THR A 316 37.06 8.07 -5.25
N LEU A 317 36.95 9.38 -5.00
CA LEU A 317 35.68 10.10 -5.13
C LEU A 317 35.35 10.38 -6.60
N LEU A 318 34.19 9.92 -7.04
CA LEU A 318 33.62 10.18 -8.36
C LEU A 318 32.62 11.35 -8.33
N GLU A 319 32.10 11.73 -9.49
CA GLU A 319 31.00 12.71 -9.56
C GLU A 319 29.73 12.10 -8.91
N PRO A 320 29.03 12.82 -8.00
CA PRO A 320 27.88 12.28 -7.30
C PRO A 320 26.65 12.15 -8.23
N LEU A 321 25.70 11.30 -7.86
CA LEU A 321 24.40 11.23 -8.53
C LEU A 321 23.49 12.36 -8.03
N ASN A 322 22.87 13.09 -8.96
CA ASN A 322 21.86 14.10 -8.64
C ASN A 322 20.48 13.43 -8.54
N MET A 323 19.96 13.33 -7.31
CA MET A 323 18.66 12.71 -7.03
C MET A 323 17.49 13.70 -7.11
N GLY A 324 17.76 15.00 -7.32
CA GLY A 324 16.76 16.08 -7.26
C GLY A 324 16.31 16.45 -5.85
N VAL A 325 16.36 15.51 -4.90
CA VAL A 325 15.99 15.68 -3.49
C VAL A 325 17.00 15.00 -2.57
N PRO A 326 17.18 15.45 -1.31
CA PRO A 326 17.97 14.72 -0.33
C PRO A 326 17.41 13.32 -0.11
N VAL A 327 18.27 12.35 0.13
CA VAL A 327 17.88 10.94 0.31
C VAL A 327 18.40 10.39 1.62
N GLN A 328 17.58 9.61 2.33
CA GLN A 328 17.97 9.02 3.62
C GLN A 328 18.75 7.73 3.46
N GLN A 329 18.42 6.94 2.44
CA GLN A 329 19.04 5.66 2.13
C GLN A 329 18.86 5.39 0.64
N VAL A 330 19.81 4.71 0.03
CA VAL A 330 19.64 4.09 -1.28
C VAL A 330 19.90 2.59 -1.20
N VAL A 331 19.41 1.82 -2.17
CA VAL A 331 19.76 0.43 -2.39
C VAL A 331 19.85 0.15 -3.89
N VAL A 332 20.72 -0.76 -4.30
CA VAL A 332 20.91 -1.13 -5.71
C VAL A 332 20.58 -2.61 -5.90
N THR A 333 19.82 -2.91 -6.94
CA THR A 333 19.45 -4.28 -7.28
C THR A 333 20.63 -5.00 -7.95
N PRO A 334 20.65 -6.34 -7.93
CA PRO A 334 21.47 -7.07 -8.91
C PRO A 334 20.93 -6.78 -10.32
N ALA A 335 21.70 -7.17 -11.32
CA ALA A 335 21.17 -7.31 -12.67
C ALA A 335 19.91 -8.18 -12.66
N VAL A 336 18.85 -7.74 -13.35
CA VAL A 336 17.59 -8.44 -13.62
C VAL A 336 17.25 -8.44 -15.10
N PRO A 337 16.44 -9.40 -15.58
CA PRO A 337 16.03 -9.41 -16.97
C PRO A 337 15.20 -8.21 -17.35
N SER A 338 15.32 -7.76 -18.60
CA SER A 338 14.50 -6.68 -19.14
C SER A 338 13.05 -7.09 -19.41
N THR A 339 12.78 -8.40 -19.53
CA THR A 339 11.45 -8.94 -19.80
C THR A 339 11.04 -10.00 -18.77
N PRO A 340 9.73 -10.24 -18.55
CA PRO A 340 9.23 -11.23 -17.60
C PRO A 340 9.78 -12.65 -17.78
N THR A 341 9.93 -13.05 -19.03
CA THR A 341 10.40 -14.38 -19.44
C THR A 341 11.87 -14.36 -19.86
N GLY A 342 12.54 -13.22 -19.67
CA GLY A 342 13.93 -13.05 -20.02
C GLY A 342 14.84 -13.92 -19.15
N THR A 343 15.86 -14.50 -19.77
CA THR A 343 16.85 -15.34 -19.10
C THR A 343 18.21 -14.66 -18.98
N ILE A 344 18.34 -13.43 -19.48
CA ILE A 344 19.59 -12.65 -19.44
C ILE A 344 19.34 -11.46 -18.53
N ALA A 345 20.13 -11.35 -17.47
CA ALA A 345 20.02 -10.27 -16.50
C ALA A 345 20.93 -9.11 -16.90
N THR A 346 20.34 -7.96 -17.27
CA THR A 346 21.07 -6.77 -17.74
C THR A 346 20.69 -5.49 -17.00
N ASP A 347 19.46 -5.43 -16.48
CA ASP A 347 18.88 -4.21 -15.98
C ASP A 347 19.14 -4.08 -14.48
N ARG A 348 19.51 -2.89 -14.04
CA ARG A 348 19.75 -2.61 -12.63
C ARG A 348 18.98 -1.37 -12.22
N PHE A 349 18.54 -1.35 -10.98
CA PHE A 349 17.71 -0.29 -10.44
C PHE A 349 18.29 0.22 -9.13
N LEU A 350 18.18 1.53 -8.95
CA LEU A 350 18.45 2.20 -7.69
C LEU A 350 17.11 2.64 -7.09
N TYR A 351 16.95 2.36 -5.80
CA TYR A 351 15.82 2.89 -5.02
C TYR A 351 16.34 3.79 -3.92
N GLY A 352 15.61 4.87 -3.64
CA GLY A 352 15.99 5.84 -2.60
C GLY A 352 14.81 6.27 -1.75
N ILE A 353 15.03 6.50 -0.45
CA ILE A 353 14.03 7.12 0.43
C ILE A 353 14.16 8.64 0.32
N ASP A 354 13.11 9.31 -0.13
CA ASP A 354 13.02 10.77 -0.14
C ASP A 354 13.13 11.33 1.29
N GLY A 355 14.07 12.26 1.50
CA GLY A 355 14.34 12.86 2.80
C GLY A 355 13.25 13.78 3.34
N ILE A 356 12.34 14.27 2.50
CA ILE A 356 11.28 15.22 2.81
C ILE A 356 10.00 14.49 3.22
N ASP A 357 9.47 13.65 2.33
CA ASP A 357 8.15 13.01 2.51
C ASP A 357 8.20 11.49 2.74
N ARG A 358 9.41 10.91 2.73
CA ARG A 358 9.63 9.47 2.95
C ARG A 358 8.93 8.59 1.91
N SER A 359 8.64 9.11 0.72
CA SER A 359 8.31 8.30 -0.45
C SER A 359 9.54 7.54 -0.96
N VAL A 360 9.33 6.58 -1.85
CA VAL A 360 10.42 5.79 -2.46
C VAL A 360 10.58 6.20 -3.92
N ILE A 361 11.75 6.71 -4.26
CA ILE A 361 12.18 6.99 -5.64
C ILE A 361 12.68 5.68 -6.25
N ALA A 362 12.35 5.43 -7.52
CA ALA A 362 12.96 4.38 -8.32
C ALA A 362 13.66 5.02 -9.52
N ALA A 363 14.83 4.51 -9.85
CA ALA A 363 15.59 4.95 -11.00
C ALA A 363 16.23 3.75 -11.70
N ASP A 364 16.29 3.82 -13.02
CA ASP A 364 17.24 3.05 -13.81
C ASP A 364 18.64 3.39 -13.32
N TYR A 365 19.45 2.35 -13.12
CA TYR A 365 20.84 2.48 -12.71
C TYR A 365 21.72 1.79 -13.75
N ASP A 366 22.76 2.50 -14.17
CA ASP A 366 23.76 1.99 -15.10
C ASP A 366 25.14 2.52 -14.71
N VAL A 367 26.18 1.74 -15.00
CA VAL A 367 27.56 2.08 -14.69
C VAL A 367 28.38 2.03 -15.96
N ASP A 368 28.99 3.16 -16.33
CA ASP A 368 29.83 3.23 -17.50
C ASP A 368 31.05 2.32 -17.33
N VAL A 369 31.15 1.26 -18.13
CA VAL A 369 32.20 0.23 -17.99
C VAL A 369 33.63 0.75 -18.16
N THR A 370 33.82 1.94 -18.76
CA THR A 370 35.16 2.51 -19.00
C THR A 370 35.56 3.47 -17.89
N THR A 371 34.63 4.31 -17.45
CA THR A 371 34.89 5.37 -16.47
C THR A 371 34.44 5.01 -15.06
N ARG A 372 33.68 3.91 -14.92
CA ARG A 372 33.01 3.45 -13.70
C ARG A 372 32.05 4.47 -13.09
N GLN A 373 31.70 5.51 -13.85
CA GLN A 373 30.77 6.55 -13.44
C GLN A 373 29.33 6.01 -13.50
N PRO A 374 28.60 5.95 -12.37
CA PRO A 374 27.20 5.59 -12.38
C PRO A 374 26.33 6.71 -12.96
N ARG A 375 25.19 6.33 -13.53
CA ARG A 375 24.16 7.20 -14.10
C ARG A 375 22.79 6.71 -13.65
N ILE A 376 21.84 7.64 -13.56
CA ILE A 376 20.47 7.30 -13.16
C ILE A 376 19.41 7.95 -14.04
N ALA A 377 18.31 7.28 -14.30
CA ALA A 377 17.10 7.89 -14.88
C ALA A 377 15.89 7.56 -14.02
N VAL A 378 15.21 8.59 -13.51
CA VAL A 378 14.07 8.41 -12.61
C VAL A 378 12.89 7.79 -13.36
N ILE A 379 12.30 6.75 -12.78
CA ILE A 379 11.22 5.95 -13.38
C ILE A 379 9.88 6.47 -12.87
N PRO A 380 8.86 6.64 -13.74
CA PRO A 380 7.50 6.91 -13.29
C PRO A 380 6.88 5.66 -12.64
N VAL A 381 6.76 5.69 -11.32
CA VAL A 381 6.30 4.58 -10.49
C VAL A 381 4.95 4.83 -9.84
N ASN A 382 4.35 6.01 -10.05
CA ASN A 382 3.01 6.34 -9.58
C ASN A 382 2.13 6.81 -10.73
N VAL A 383 0.86 6.41 -10.68
CA VAL A 383 -0.17 6.72 -11.69
C VAL A 383 -1.19 7.75 -11.20
N ARG A 384 -1.15 8.11 -9.92
CA ARG A 384 -2.13 9.03 -9.34
C ARG A 384 -1.83 10.47 -9.75
N ALA A 385 -2.84 11.15 -10.29
CA ALA A 385 -2.71 12.54 -10.77
C ALA A 385 -2.48 13.56 -9.63
N ASP A 386 -2.90 13.24 -8.40
CA ASP A 386 -2.72 14.09 -7.21
C ASP A 386 -1.34 13.92 -6.56
N GLN A 387 -0.50 13.01 -7.08
CA GLN A 387 0.79 12.67 -6.51
C GLN A 387 1.90 12.75 -7.58
N PRO A 388 3.14 13.10 -7.19
CA PRO A 388 4.28 12.99 -8.07
C PRO A 388 4.43 11.57 -8.66
N ALA A 389 4.54 11.49 -9.98
CA ALA A 389 4.66 10.23 -10.72
C ALA A 389 5.98 9.50 -10.46
N ASP A 390 7.00 10.19 -9.98
CA ASP A 390 8.39 9.74 -9.81
C ASP A 390 8.67 8.97 -8.52
N ARG A 391 7.64 8.73 -7.68
CA ARG A 391 7.81 8.15 -6.35
C ARG A 391 6.62 7.33 -5.87
N LEU A 392 6.92 6.26 -5.14
CA LEU A 392 5.93 5.42 -4.46
C LEU A 392 5.58 6.00 -3.10
N PHE A 393 4.30 6.31 -2.91
CA PHE A 393 3.78 6.76 -1.63
C PHE A 393 3.32 5.59 -0.77
N LEU A 394 4.06 5.33 0.30
CA LEU A 394 3.67 4.40 1.35
C LEU A 394 3.00 5.23 2.43
N GLY A 395 1.71 5.03 2.72
CA GLY A 395 0.94 5.89 3.65
C GLY A 395 1.68 6.31 4.94
N PRO A 396 2.38 5.41 5.67
CA PRO A 396 3.14 5.74 6.88
C PRO A 396 4.57 6.31 6.63
N GLY A 397 5.00 6.42 5.38
CA GLY A 397 6.36 6.76 4.95
C GLY A 397 7.36 5.62 5.12
N ALA A 398 8.28 5.48 4.18
CA ALA A 398 9.40 4.54 4.24
C ALA A 398 10.38 4.91 5.37
N ARG A 399 11.05 3.89 5.92
CA ARG A 399 12.09 4.04 6.95
C ARG A 399 13.37 3.30 6.59
N VAL A 400 13.25 2.10 6.03
CA VAL A 400 14.38 1.27 5.61
C VAL A 400 14.03 0.58 4.30
N LEU A 401 15.01 0.51 3.39
CA LEU A 401 14.96 -0.27 2.16
C LEU A 401 15.90 -1.47 2.28
N GLU A 402 15.50 -2.61 1.71
CA GLU A 402 16.36 -3.77 1.55
C GLU A 402 16.03 -4.51 0.24
N VAL A 403 17.05 -4.90 -0.51
CA VAL A 403 16.85 -5.72 -1.72
C VAL A 403 16.81 -7.19 -1.31
N VAL A 404 15.66 -7.81 -1.50
CA VAL A 404 15.45 -9.24 -1.20
C VAL A 404 15.76 -10.04 -2.46
N ARG A 405 16.82 -10.86 -2.38
CA ARG A 405 17.18 -11.84 -3.41
C ARG A 405 16.96 -13.23 -2.84
N THR A 406 16.26 -14.07 -3.59
CA THR A 406 15.97 -15.45 -3.15
C THR A 406 17.04 -16.40 -3.70
N SER A 407 17.33 -17.51 -3.01
CA SER A 407 18.35 -18.50 -3.42
C SER A 407 18.16 -19.10 -4.82
N HIS A 408 16.97 -18.98 -5.40
CA HIS A 408 16.66 -19.41 -6.77
C HIS A 408 17.12 -18.39 -7.83
N TYR A 409 17.60 -17.23 -7.42
CA TYR A 409 18.07 -16.17 -8.30
C TYR A 409 19.60 -16.16 -8.33
N ILE A 410 20.17 -16.98 -9.22
CA ILE A 410 21.61 -17.04 -9.47
C ILE A 410 21.86 -16.57 -10.90
N VAL A 411 22.72 -15.57 -11.05
CA VAL A 411 23.19 -15.07 -12.33
C VAL A 411 24.61 -15.62 -12.52
N ASP A 412 24.76 -16.65 -13.34
CA ASP A 412 26.08 -17.14 -13.77
C ASP A 412 26.40 -16.56 -15.15
N ASP A 413 27.49 -15.79 -15.24
CA ASP A 413 27.96 -15.16 -16.48
C ASP A 413 26.88 -14.31 -17.20
N GLY A 414 25.99 -13.67 -16.43
CA GLY A 414 24.86 -12.87 -16.93
C GLY A 414 23.60 -13.68 -17.32
N SER A 415 23.67 -15.01 -17.25
CA SER A 415 22.55 -15.91 -17.53
C SER A 415 21.87 -16.38 -16.24
N LEU A 416 20.53 -16.33 -16.23
CA LEU A 416 19.72 -16.89 -15.15
C LEU A 416 19.43 -18.36 -15.43
N GLU A 417 19.71 -19.22 -14.44
CA GLU A 417 19.14 -20.56 -14.43
C GLU A 417 17.67 -20.48 -14.00
N VAL A 418 16.80 -20.14 -14.97
CA VAL A 418 15.36 -20.12 -14.73
C VAL A 418 14.84 -21.55 -14.70
N GLN A 419 14.75 -22.15 -13.51
CA GLN A 419 13.86 -23.29 -13.33
C GLN A 419 12.43 -22.79 -13.46
N ASN A 420 11.84 -23.01 -14.65
CA ASN A 420 10.43 -22.73 -14.91
C ASN A 420 9.59 -23.31 -13.77
N PRO A 421 8.85 -22.48 -13.00
CA PRO A 421 7.95 -23.02 -12.00
C PRO A 421 6.96 -23.97 -12.67
N ALA A 422 6.81 -25.18 -12.10
CA ALA A 422 5.54 -25.86 -12.26
C ALA A 422 4.51 -24.98 -11.55
N CYS A 423 3.56 -24.37 -12.29
CA CYS A 423 2.53 -23.52 -11.69
C CYS A 423 1.59 -24.37 -10.82
N SER A 424 2.01 -24.71 -9.61
CA SER A 424 1.19 -25.37 -8.60
C SER A 424 0.68 -24.34 -7.61
N THR A 425 -0.60 -24.41 -7.23
CA THR A 425 -1.29 -23.36 -6.45
C THR A 425 -0.70 -23.09 -5.06
N ARG A 426 0.13 -24.01 -4.53
CA ARG A 426 0.80 -23.85 -3.23
C ARG A 426 2.14 -23.12 -3.33
N GLU A 427 2.77 -23.11 -4.50
CA GLU A 427 4.10 -22.53 -4.72
C GLU A 427 4.05 -21.05 -5.12
N VAL A 428 2.86 -20.51 -5.42
CA VAL A 428 2.67 -19.22 -6.11
C VAL A 428 1.91 -18.18 -5.25
N ALA A 429 1.74 -18.43 -3.95
CA ALA A 429 1.09 -17.48 -3.03
C ALA A 429 1.86 -16.16 -2.94
N SER A 430 1.18 -15.03 -2.71
CA SER A 430 1.79 -13.67 -2.62
C SER A 430 2.93 -13.55 -1.60
N GLN A 431 2.96 -14.45 -0.61
CA GLN A 431 4.00 -14.55 0.43
C GLN A 431 5.24 -15.34 -0.02
N THR A 432 5.14 -16.15 -1.07
CA THR A 432 6.28 -16.86 -1.65
C THR A 432 7.03 -15.89 -2.56
N LEU A 433 8.28 -15.59 -2.24
CA LEU A 433 9.14 -14.72 -3.04
C LEU A 433 10.13 -15.59 -3.83
N ARG A 434 10.10 -15.53 -5.17
CA ARG A 434 11.15 -16.09 -6.06
C ARG A 434 11.54 -15.05 -7.10
N GLY A 435 12.79 -14.61 -7.05
CA GLY A 435 13.32 -13.53 -7.87
C GLY A 435 13.94 -12.42 -7.04
N VAL A 436 13.75 -11.18 -7.49
CA VAL A 436 14.30 -9.95 -6.88
C VAL A 436 13.15 -9.02 -6.50
N PHE A 437 13.15 -8.60 -5.24
CA PHE A 437 12.13 -7.73 -4.67
C PHE A 437 12.78 -6.62 -3.88
N LEU A 438 12.06 -5.52 -3.73
CA LEU A 438 12.41 -4.47 -2.77
C LEU A 438 11.49 -4.60 -1.56
N SER A 439 12.07 -4.80 -0.39
CA SER A 439 11.36 -4.71 0.88
C SER A 439 11.47 -3.30 1.43
N VAL A 440 10.34 -2.72 1.81
CA VAL A 440 10.27 -1.37 2.41
C VAL A 440 9.59 -1.45 3.76
N ALA A 441 10.37 -1.28 4.82
CA ALA A 441 9.83 -1.13 6.16
C ALA A 441 9.39 0.32 6.36
N SER A 442 8.17 0.52 6.85
CA SER A 442 7.56 1.83 7.08
C SER A 442 7.59 2.24 8.56
N ASN A 443 7.28 3.51 8.85
CA ASN A 443 7.37 4.05 10.21
C ASN A 443 6.39 3.43 11.21
N ASN A 444 5.32 2.76 10.75
CA ASN A 444 4.38 2.07 11.63
C ASN A 444 4.65 0.56 11.76
N GLY A 445 5.80 0.09 11.27
CA GLY A 445 6.20 -1.31 11.34
C GLY A 445 5.62 -2.22 10.26
N ARG A 446 4.87 -1.68 9.28
CA ARG A 446 4.45 -2.45 8.09
C ARG A 446 5.62 -2.62 7.14
N VAL A 447 5.72 -3.79 6.52
CA VAL A 447 6.64 -4.10 5.43
C VAL A 447 5.84 -4.17 4.13
N TYR A 448 6.27 -3.41 3.14
CA TYR A 448 5.75 -3.45 1.78
C TYR A 448 6.75 -4.19 0.90
N ILE A 449 6.26 -5.07 0.05
CA ILE A 449 7.07 -5.72 -0.99
C ILE A 449 6.78 -5.01 -2.30
N ILE A 450 7.82 -4.64 -3.03
CA ILE A 450 7.75 -4.03 -4.35
C ILE A 450 8.39 -4.99 -5.34
N ASP A 451 7.69 -5.24 -6.45
CA ASP A 451 8.14 -6.18 -7.46
C ASP A 451 9.26 -5.55 -8.30
N VAL A 452 10.43 -6.19 -8.35
CA VAL A 452 11.50 -5.82 -9.30
C VAL A 452 11.55 -6.85 -10.43
N PHE A 453 11.69 -8.12 -10.07
CA PHE A 453 11.60 -9.23 -10.99
C PHE A 453 11.00 -10.43 -10.27
N ASP A 454 9.77 -10.78 -10.61
CA ASP A 454 9.05 -11.92 -10.04
C ASP A 454 9.07 -13.09 -11.02
N MET A 455 9.80 -14.14 -10.68
CA MET A 455 9.90 -15.35 -11.51
C MET A 455 8.58 -16.12 -11.57
N ASP A 456 7.70 -15.91 -10.60
CA ASP A 456 6.39 -16.56 -10.54
C ASP A 456 5.28 -15.67 -11.11
N ALA A 457 5.60 -14.50 -11.68
CA ALA A 457 4.61 -13.53 -12.17
C ALA A 457 3.57 -14.16 -13.11
N SER A 458 4.02 -14.97 -14.07
CA SER A 458 3.15 -15.67 -15.01
C SER A 458 2.23 -16.68 -14.32
N CYS A 459 2.75 -17.45 -13.36
CA CYS A 459 1.91 -18.39 -12.61
C CYS A 459 0.91 -17.68 -11.69
N ARG A 460 1.25 -16.48 -11.18
CA ARG A 460 0.39 -15.68 -10.28
C ARG A 460 -0.84 -15.12 -10.96
N LEU A 461 -0.71 -14.80 -12.24
CA LEU A 461 -1.83 -14.39 -13.08
C LEU A 461 -2.78 -15.56 -13.43
N GLY A 462 -2.44 -16.78 -13.00
CA GLY A 462 -3.14 -18.01 -13.35
C GLY A 462 -2.39 -18.78 -14.44
N SER A 463 -2.57 -20.10 -14.51
CA SER A 463 -2.19 -20.83 -15.72
C SER A 463 -2.95 -20.24 -16.91
N ALA A 464 -2.38 -20.25 -18.12
CA ALA A 464 -3.01 -19.70 -19.33
C ALA A 464 -4.49 -20.13 -19.56
N ASP A 465 -4.92 -21.26 -18.97
CA ASP A 465 -6.30 -21.76 -19.00
C ASP A 465 -7.30 -21.01 -18.08
N VAL A 466 -6.84 -20.16 -17.15
CA VAL A 466 -7.65 -19.37 -16.18
C VAL A 466 -7.62 -17.86 -16.50
N CYS A 467 -6.80 -17.45 -17.47
CA CYS A 467 -6.71 -16.07 -17.90
C CYS A 467 -7.85 -15.71 -18.87
N ASP A 468 -8.89 -15.07 -18.35
CA ASP A 468 -10.03 -14.55 -19.11
C ASP A 468 -10.41 -13.13 -18.65
N GLU A 469 -11.36 -12.50 -19.35
CA GLU A 469 -11.85 -11.15 -19.03
C GLU A 469 -12.46 -11.04 -17.62
N ASP A 470 -12.93 -12.16 -17.05
CA ASP A 470 -13.58 -12.24 -15.74
C ASP A 470 -12.58 -12.41 -14.58
N ASN A 471 -11.34 -12.82 -14.86
CA ASN A 471 -10.28 -13.03 -13.87
C ASN A 471 -9.02 -12.19 -14.20
N PRO A 472 -9.15 -10.87 -14.11
CA PRO A 472 -8.07 -9.97 -14.44
C PRO A 472 -6.93 -10.01 -13.42
N GLY A 473 -5.71 -9.88 -13.91
CA GLY A 473 -4.53 -9.74 -13.06
C GLY A 473 -3.50 -8.83 -13.71
N ILE A 474 -2.77 -8.10 -12.87
CA ILE A 474 -1.64 -7.28 -13.32
C ILE A 474 -0.47 -7.45 -12.35
N VAL A 475 0.69 -7.77 -12.90
CA VAL A 475 1.97 -7.79 -12.19
C VAL A 475 2.87 -6.80 -12.90
N ARG A 476 3.36 -5.81 -12.16
CA ARG A 476 4.15 -4.71 -12.72
C ARG A 476 5.33 -4.40 -11.84
N ARG A 477 6.48 -4.20 -12.47
CA ARG A 477 7.71 -3.77 -11.81
C ARG A 477 7.54 -2.39 -11.18
N HIS A 478 8.30 -2.14 -10.13
CA HIS A 478 8.30 -0.89 -9.39
C HIS A 478 6.94 -0.54 -8.78
N ARG A 479 6.07 -1.55 -8.55
CA ARG A 479 4.79 -1.38 -7.89
C ARG A 479 4.74 -2.17 -6.59
N ILE A 480 3.98 -1.65 -5.64
CA ILE A 480 3.69 -2.33 -4.39
C ILE A 480 2.94 -3.62 -4.75
N ARG A 481 3.46 -4.76 -4.33
CA ARG A 481 2.84 -6.04 -4.56
C ARG A 481 1.41 -6.05 -3.99
N VAL A 482 0.47 -6.36 -4.87
CA VAL A 482 -0.92 -6.67 -4.54
C VAL A 482 -1.14 -8.17 -4.75
N ASP A 483 -2.13 -8.77 -4.09
CA ASP A 483 -2.42 -10.19 -4.28
C ASP A 483 -2.81 -10.41 -5.76
N ALA A 484 -2.00 -11.18 -6.48
CA ALA A 484 -1.84 -11.06 -7.94
C ALA A 484 -2.95 -11.72 -8.78
N ALA A 485 -4.01 -12.21 -8.13
CA ALA A 485 -5.24 -12.62 -8.80
C ALA A 485 -6.43 -12.07 -8.01
N SER A 486 -7.12 -11.06 -8.54
CA SER A 486 -8.46 -10.74 -8.06
C SER A 486 -9.37 -11.82 -8.63
N ILE A 487 -9.50 -12.95 -7.91
CA ILE A 487 -10.28 -14.14 -8.32
C ILE A 487 -11.80 -13.88 -8.18
N GLY A 488 -12.22 -12.68 -8.56
CA GLY A 488 -13.54 -12.13 -8.39
C GLY A 488 -13.45 -10.63 -8.58
N GLY A 489 -14.35 -10.07 -9.38
CA GLY A 489 -14.43 -8.63 -9.62
C GLY A 489 -14.54 -7.80 -8.34
N VAL A 490 -14.58 -6.48 -8.49
CA VAL A 490 -14.68 -5.52 -7.38
C VAL A 490 -15.81 -5.92 -6.44
N LYS A 491 -15.45 -6.29 -5.20
CA LYS A 491 -16.42 -6.55 -4.12
C LYS A 491 -16.46 -5.34 -3.22
N THR A 492 -17.67 -4.84 -2.98
CA THR A 492 -17.88 -3.86 -1.92
C THR A 492 -17.66 -4.52 -0.57
N THR A 493 -16.75 -3.98 0.24
CA THR A 493 -16.48 -4.47 1.60
C THR A 493 -17.56 -4.06 2.60
N ALA A 494 -18.40 -3.10 2.21
CA ALA A 494 -19.57 -2.63 2.92
C ALA A 494 -20.61 -2.11 1.92
N THR A 495 -21.89 -2.13 2.29
CA THR A 495 -22.95 -1.49 1.51
C THR A 495 -22.67 0.03 1.42
N PRO A 496 -22.68 0.63 0.22
CA PRO A 496 -22.52 2.07 0.07
C PRO A 496 -23.55 2.81 0.91
N ALA A 497 -23.14 3.94 1.49
CA ALA A 497 -24.03 4.77 2.29
C ALA A 497 -23.79 6.25 2.00
N PHE A 498 -24.88 7.00 1.92
CA PHE A 498 -24.87 8.45 1.82
C PHE A 498 -24.95 9.07 3.20
N ILE A 499 -24.22 10.17 3.41
CA ILE A 499 -24.42 11.04 4.55
C ILE A 499 -25.20 12.25 4.06
N ILE A 500 -26.45 12.37 4.51
CA ILE A 500 -27.29 13.50 4.14
C ILE A 500 -27.01 14.66 5.10
N SER A 501 -27.06 15.88 4.58
CA SER A 501 -26.94 17.11 5.37
C SER A 501 -27.95 17.10 6.52
N GLY A 502 -27.46 17.02 7.77
CA GLY A 502 -28.27 16.72 8.96
C GLY A 502 -27.72 15.57 9.81
N GLY A 503 -26.75 14.80 9.30
CA GLY A 503 -26.02 13.78 10.05
C GLY A 503 -26.62 12.37 9.98
N SER A 504 -27.67 12.18 9.17
CA SER A 504 -28.25 10.86 8.92
C SER A 504 -27.44 10.12 7.87
N THR A 505 -27.00 8.91 8.20
CA THR A 505 -26.46 7.95 7.24
C THR A 505 -27.62 7.16 6.65
N VAL A 506 -27.62 7.05 5.33
CA VAL A 506 -28.66 6.39 4.54
C VAL A 506 -27.99 5.31 3.70
N ILE A 507 -28.47 4.08 3.82
CA ILE A 507 -27.88 2.90 3.16
C ILE A 507 -28.50 2.76 1.77
N VAL A 508 -27.67 2.49 0.77
CA VAL A 508 -28.11 2.17 -0.60
C VAL A 508 -28.46 0.70 -0.66
N GLU A 509 -29.73 0.40 -0.93
CA GLU A 509 -30.21 -0.95 -1.13
C GLU A 509 -29.76 -1.49 -2.50
N ASP A 510 -29.91 -2.80 -2.71
CA ASP A 510 -29.43 -3.52 -3.90
C ASP A 510 -29.95 -2.95 -5.23
N ASP A 511 -31.14 -2.36 -5.22
CA ASP A 511 -31.84 -1.74 -6.35
C ASP A 511 -31.51 -0.24 -6.55
N GLY A 512 -30.55 0.29 -5.79
CA GLY A 512 -30.18 1.71 -5.82
C GLY A 512 -31.11 2.64 -5.03
N THR A 513 -32.12 2.10 -4.35
CA THR A 513 -33.00 2.88 -3.46
C THR A 513 -32.37 3.08 -2.09
N THR A 514 -33.02 3.88 -1.24
CA THR A 514 -32.61 4.00 0.15
C THR A 514 -33.81 3.99 1.08
N ALA A 515 -33.68 3.37 2.26
CA ALA A 515 -34.80 3.09 3.18
C ALA A 515 -35.38 4.32 3.94
N ALA A 516 -34.91 5.54 3.66
CA ALA A 516 -35.40 6.76 4.32
C ALA A 516 -36.43 7.47 3.42
N GLU A 517 -37.50 8.05 3.97
CA GLU A 517 -38.52 8.78 3.19
C GLU A 517 -38.51 10.27 3.54
N PRO A 518 -38.60 11.21 2.57
CA PRO A 518 -38.33 11.07 1.14
C PRO A 518 -36.82 11.12 0.88
N SER A 519 -36.22 10.05 0.39
CA SER A 519 -34.76 10.00 0.19
C SER A 519 -34.34 10.19 -1.26
N PRO A 520 -33.10 10.69 -1.46
CA PRO A 520 -32.44 10.63 -2.76
C PRO A 520 -32.33 9.18 -3.25
N ARG A 521 -32.76 8.94 -4.49
CA ARG A 521 -32.52 7.68 -5.21
C ARG A 521 -31.29 7.81 -6.11
N VAL A 522 -30.52 6.74 -6.21
CA VAL A 522 -29.49 6.62 -7.25
C VAL A 522 -30.19 6.10 -8.50
N ILE A 523 -30.44 6.99 -9.47
CA ILE A 523 -31.02 6.57 -10.74
C ILE A 523 -29.93 5.78 -11.50
N PRO A 524 -30.21 4.57 -12.01
CA PRO A 524 -29.29 3.88 -12.90
C PRO A 524 -28.96 4.75 -14.12
N PHE A 525 -27.75 4.61 -14.69
CA PHE A 525 -27.34 5.35 -15.88
C PHE A 525 -28.30 5.09 -17.05
N GLU A 526 -29.28 5.96 -17.28
CA GLU A 526 -30.12 5.92 -18.47
C GLU A 526 -29.42 6.61 -19.63
N THR A 527 -28.56 5.88 -20.34
CA THR A 527 -28.20 6.24 -21.71
C THR A 527 -28.08 4.99 -22.56
N GLY A 528 -29.13 4.71 -23.33
CA GLY A 528 -29.09 3.95 -24.58
C GLY A 528 -28.28 2.66 -24.59
N GLY A 529 -28.87 1.56 -24.12
CA GLY A 529 -28.51 0.21 -24.56
C GLY A 529 -27.26 -0.43 -23.94
N ASP A 530 -26.34 0.33 -23.35
CA ASP A 530 -25.13 -0.25 -22.77
C ASP A 530 -25.25 -0.31 -21.24
N THR A 531 -25.58 -1.50 -20.72
CA THR A 531 -25.54 -1.89 -19.29
C THR A 531 -24.11 -1.97 -18.74
N GLU A 532 -23.19 -1.18 -19.29
CA GLU A 532 -21.75 -1.37 -19.13
C GLU A 532 -21.06 -0.10 -18.64
N CYS A 533 -20.09 -0.27 -17.72
CA CYS A 533 -19.20 0.81 -17.31
C CYS A 533 -18.44 1.35 -18.54
N PRO A 534 -18.25 2.67 -18.67
CA PRO A 534 -17.53 3.24 -19.80
C PRO A 534 -16.08 2.75 -19.85
N GLY A 535 -15.66 2.18 -20.98
CA GLY A 535 -14.26 1.86 -21.29
C GLY A 535 -13.68 0.66 -20.51
N THR A 536 -12.39 0.73 -20.21
CA THR A 536 -11.55 -0.32 -19.60
C THR A 536 -11.74 -0.42 -18.08
N VAL A 537 -12.98 -0.41 -17.59
CA VAL A 537 -13.32 -0.35 -16.15
C VAL A 537 -14.06 -1.63 -15.73
N PHE A 538 -13.73 -2.23 -14.59
CA PHE A 538 -14.43 -3.40 -14.06
C PHE A 538 -15.82 -3.04 -13.56
N GLN A 539 -16.77 -3.95 -13.76
CA GLN A 539 -18.15 -3.83 -13.32
C GLN A 539 -18.38 -4.75 -12.12
N GLY A 540 -18.82 -4.19 -10.99
CA GLY A 540 -19.37 -4.94 -9.88
C GLY A 540 -20.84 -4.62 -9.71
N LYS A 541 -21.73 -5.62 -9.66
CA LYS A 541 -23.12 -5.42 -9.22
C LYS A 541 -23.15 -5.44 -7.69
N LEU A 542 -23.90 -4.52 -7.05
CA LEU A 542 -24.08 -4.53 -5.60
C LEU A 542 -24.79 -5.81 -5.10
N ALA A 543 -25.65 -6.41 -5.93
CA ALA A 543 -26.32 -7.67 -5.65
C ALA A 543 -25.65 -8.88 -6.36
N PRO A 544 -25.39 -9.99 -5.65
CA PRO A 544 -24.79 -11.21 -6.22
C PRO A 544 -25.76 -12.04 -7.10
N SER A 545 -27.03 -11.64 -7.22
CA SER A 545 -28.12 -12.47 -7.78
C SER A 545 -28.28 -12.39 -9.31
N GLY A 546 -27.47 -11.60 -10.03
CA GLY A 546 -27.57 -11.50 -11.48
C GLY A 546 -28.79 -10.74 -11.99
N ASP A 547 -29.48 -9.99 -11.13
CA ASP A 547 -30.60 -9.14 -11.52
C ASP A 547 -30.08 -7.93 -12.33
N ASP A 548 -30.77 -7.56 -13.40
CA ASP A 548 -30.39 -6.45 -14.28
C ASP A 548 -30.76 -5.07 -13.72
N THR A 549 -31.40 -5.07 -12.54
CA THR A 549 -31.81 -3.88 -11.77
C THR A 549 -30.80 -3.50 -10.68
N ALA A 550 -29.77 -4.32 -10.45
CA ALA A 550 -28.79 -4.06 -9.40
C ALA A 550 -27.91 -2.86 -9.76
N ALA A 551 -27.69 -1.96 -8.79
CA ALA A 551 -26.83 -0.82 -8.99
C ALA A 551 -25.38 -1.26 -9.32
N LEU A 552 -24.79 -0.59 -10.33
CA LEU A 552 -23.46 -0.87 -10.86
C LEU A 552 -22.39 -0.04 -10.14
N VAL A 553 -21.32 -0.70 -9.72
CA VAL A 553 -20.10 -0.09 -9.20
C VAL A 553 -19.00 -0.28 -10.24
N CYS A 554 -18.55 0.82 -10.82
CA CYS A 554 -17.44 0.83 -11.77
C CYS A 554 -16.12 1.06 -11.01
N GLY A 555 -15.13 0.18 -11.22
CA GLY A 555 -13.80 0.29 -10.59
C GLY A 555 -12.66 0.18 -11.60
N LEU A 556 -11.60 0.96 -11.40
CA LEU A 556 -10.42 0.95 -12.28
C LEU A 556 -9.75 -0.42 -12.32
N ARG A 557 -9.25 -0.84 -13.49
CA ARG A 557 -8.48 -2.09 -13.64
C ARG A 557 -7.11 -2.03 -12.98
N ASP A 558 -6.52 -0.84 -12.90
CA ASP A 558 -5.25 -0.61 -12.21
C ASP A 558 -5.48 -0.52 -10.67
N PRO A 559 -5.06 -1.52 -9.88
CA PRO A 559 -5.26 -1.53 -8.43
C PRO A 559 -4.46 -0.44 -7.69
N TRP A 560 -3.41 0.11 -8.30
CA TRP A 560 -2.58 1.17 -7.72
C TRP A 560 -3.17 2.57 -7.93
N SER A 561 -4.05 2.72 -8.92
CA SER A 561 -4.78 3.95 -9.21
C SER A 561 -5.96 4.20 -8.27
N VAL A 562 -6.42 3.18 -7.53
CA VAL A 562 -7.61 3.27 -6.67
C VAL A 562 -7.39 4.26 -5.53
N VAL A 563 -8.18 5.33 -5.49
CA VAL A 563 -8.21 6.32 -4.41
C VAL A 563 -9.57 6.23 -3.70
N PRO A 564 -9.62 6.16 -2.36
CA PRO A 564 -10.87 6.34 -1.65
C PRO A 564 -11.29 7.80 -1.78
N GLU A 565 -12.40 8.04 -2.47
CA GLU A 565 -12.98 9.37 -2.62
C GLU A 565 -14.22 9.50 -1.75
N SER A 566 -14.40 10.67 -1.14
CA SER A 566 -15.60 11.03 -0.40
C SER A 566 -16.26 12.17 -1.15
N TRP A 567 -17.45 11.91 -1.65
CA TRP A 567 -18.22 12.87 -2.43
C TRP A 567 -19.29 13.47 -1.53
N LEU A 568 -19.44 14.80 -1.54
CA LEU A 568 -20.58 15.45 -0.92
C LEU A 568 -21.60 15.78 -2.02
N ALA A 569 -22.70 15.02 -2.05
CA ALA A 569 -23.84 15.33 -2.90
C ALA A 569 -24.90 16.08 -2.08
N THR A 570 -25.27 17.28 -2.53
CA THR A 570 -26.42 18.02 -1.97
C THR A 570 -27.61 17.86 -2.90
N TRP A 571 -28.67 17.21 -2.45
CA TRP A 571 -29.92 17.07 -3.21
C TRP A 571 -30.64 18.41 -3.29
N GLU A 572 -30.83 18.93 -4.50
CA GLU A 572 -31.62 20.13 -4.75
C GLU A 572 -33.10 19.74 -4.84
N GLY A 573 -33.80 19.81 -3.71
CA GLY A 573 -35.18 19.35 -3.57
C GLY A 573 -36.26 20.21 -4.24
N GLU A 574 -37.33 20.48 -3.48
CA GLU A 574 -38.56 21.18 -3.87
C GLU A 574 -38.31 22.56 -4.51
N ILE A 575 -38.90 22.82 -5.69
CA ILE A 575 -38.79 24.12 -6.36
C ILE A 575 -39.61 25.17 -5.57
N PRO A 576 -38.97 26.22 -5.02
CA PRO A 576 -39.65 27.16 -4.14
C PRO A 576 -40.84 27.86 -4.79
N GLY A 577 -41.99 27.81 -4.12
CA GLY A 577 -43.23 28.45 -4.57
C GLY A 577 -44.06 27.61 -5.53
N THR A 578 -43.74 26.32 -5.70
CA THR A 578 -44.60 25.32 -6.35
C THR A 578 -45.49 24.56 -5.36
N VAL A 579 -45.41 24.88 -4.07
CA VAL A 579 -46.07 24.15 -2.98
C VAL A 579 -47.29 24.87 -2.43
N GLY A 580 -48.30 24.08 -2.09
CA GLY A 580 -49.59 24.56 -1.59
C GLY A 580 -50.54 25.02 -2.71
N GLY A 581 -50.12 24.89 -3.97
CA GLY A 581 -50.98 25.06 -5.13
C GLY A 581 -51.98 23.92 -5.26
N ARG A 582 -53.11 24.21 -5.90
CA ARG A 582 -54.06 23.20 -6.34
C ARG A 582 -54.03 23.13 -7.85
N GLY A 583 -54.04 21.93 -8.40
CA GLY A 583 -54.05 21.71 -9.83
C GLY A 583 -55.02 20.62 -10.23
N ARG A 584 -55.24 20.48 -11.53
CA ARG A 584 -56.20 19.52 -12.08
C ARG A 584 -55.58 18.83 -13.29
N PHE A 585 -55.78 17.52 -13.36
CA PHE A 585 -55.46 16.77 -14.57
C PHE A 585 -56.59 16.92 -15.59
N SER A 586 -56.21 17.10 -16.83
CA SER A 586 -57.09 17.06 -17.99
C SER A 586 -56.38 16.34 -19.14
N ARG A 587 -57.15 16.00 -20.18
CA ARG A 587 -56.62 15.39 -21.39
C ARG A 587 -56.85 16.33 -22.56
N ASP A 588 -55.79 16.62 -23.29
CA ASP A 588 -55.84 17.35 -24.56
C ASP A 588 -55.26 16.47 -25.67
N GLY A 589 -56.15 15.84 -26.45
CA GLY A 589 -55.75 14.84 -27.44
C GLY A 589 -55.09 13.62 -26.78
N THR A 590 -53.81 13.38 -27.08
CA THR A 590 -52.99 12.32 -26.49
C THR A 590 -52.25 12.75 -25.24
N ASP A 591 -52.24 14.04 -24.94
CA ASP A 591 -51.38 14.61 -23.91
C ASP A 591 -52.15 14.73 -22.60
N VAL A 592 -51.43 14.52 -21.50
CA VAL A 592 -51.95 14.74 -20.16
C VAL A 592 -51.50 16.11 -19.71
N VAL A 593 -52.48 16.97 -19.46
CA VAL A 593 -52.24 18.36 -19.06
C VAL A 593 -52.54 18.50 -17.57
N PHE A 594 -51.63 19.16 -16.85
CA PHE A 594 -51.83 19.54 -15.45
C PHE A 594 -51.92 21.06 -15.34
N ASP A 595 -53.14 21.55 -15.17
CA ASP A 595 -53.43 22.96 -15.00
C ASP A 595 -53.32 23.34 -13.53
N ALA A 596 -52.62 24.43 -13.21
CA ALA A 596 -52.53 24.91 -11.84
C ALA A 596 -52.47 26.43 -11.72
N GLU A 597 -52.76 26.95 -10.53
CA GLU A 597 -52.73 28.39 -10.25
C GLU A 597 -51.30 28.95 -10.11
N VAL A 598 -50.27 28.09 -10.12
CA VAL A 598 -48.88 28.50 -9.94
C VAL A 598 -48.20 28.74 -11.28
N PRO A 599 -47.46 29.86 -11.43
CA PRO A 599 -46.82 30.16 -12.69
C PRO A 599 -45.51 29.37 -12.93
N PHE A 600 -45.58 28.16 -13.49
CA PHE A 600 -44.48 27.18 -13.48
C PHE A 600 -43.16 27.67 -14.11
N CYS A 601 -43.17 28.14 -15.36
CA CYS A 601 -41.93 28.61 -16.00
C CYS A 601 -41.24 29.72 -15.20
N SER A 602 -42.00 30.68 -14.67
CA SER A 602 -41.41 31.77 -13.87
C SER A 602 -40.86 31.33 -12.50
N ARG A 603 -41.22 30.13 -12.04
CA ARG A 603 -40.66 29.48 -10.85
C ARG A 603 -39.42 28.65 -11.17
N GLY A 604 -39.01 28.59 -12.43
CA GLY A 604 -37.88 27.81 -12.88
C GLY A 604 -38.22 26.35 -13.15
N VAL A 605 -39.51 26.01 -13.31
CA VAL A 605 -39.90 24.65 -13.70
C VAL A 605 -39.57 24.44 -15.17
N LEU A 606 -38.85 23.36 -15.47
CA LEU A 606 -38.41 22.97 -16.80
C LEU A 606 -39.00 21.63 -17.18
N GLY A 607 -39.52 21.50 -18.39
CA GLY A 607 -39.82 20.22 -19.01
C GLY A 607 -38.71 19.78 -19.97
N GLY A 608 -38.59 18.49 -20.24
CA GLY A 608 -37.51 17.97 -21.09
C GLY A 608 -37.49 18.58 -22.49
N ASN A 609 -38.65 18.91 -23.06
CA ASN A 609 -38.74 19.55 -24.37
C ASN A 609 -38.54 21.07 -24.30
N ASN A 610 -38.57 21.70 -23.11
CA ASN A 610 -38.19 23.11 -22.98
C ASN A 610 -36.69 23.32 -23.20
N VAL A 611 -35.89 22.28 -22.96
CA VAL A 611 -34.41 22.33 -23.05
C VAL A 611 -33.84 21.49 -24.19
N ALA A 612 -34.68 20.72 -24.90
CA ALA A 612 -34.25 19.80 -25.96
C ALA A 612 -33.54 20.49 -27.15
N SER A 613 -33.70 21.80 -27.31
CA SER A 613 -33.04 22.59 -28.36
C SER A 613 -31.81 23.36 -27.90
N LEU A 614 -31.42 23.22 -26.62
CA LEU A 614 -30.23 23.87 -26.09
C LEU A 614 -28.95 23.24 -26.66
N ASP A 615 -27.92 24.04 -26.78
CA ASP A 615 -26.60 23.58 -27.23
C ASP A 615 -25.87 22.83 -26.11
N ALA A 616 -25.02 21.85 -26.45
CA ALA A 616 -24.28 21.05 -25.47
C ALA A 616 -23.36 21.86 -24.53
N SER A 617 -23.08 23.13 -24.84
CA SER A 617 -22.35 24.05 -23.96
C SER A 617 -23.23 24.75 -22.91
N GLU A 618 -24.55 24.64 -23.00
CA GLU A 618 -25.50 25.19 -22.03
C GLU A 618 -25.74 24.19 -20.89
N PRO A 619 -25.77 24.64 -19.62
CA PRO A 619 -25.77 23.75 -18.45
C PRO A 619 -27.03 22.87 -18.34
N GLU A 620 -28.14 23.29 -18.95
CA GLU A 620 -29.41 22.55 -18.95
C GLU A 620 -29.61 21.67 -20.20
N ALA A 621 -28.63 21.61 -21.11
CA ALA A 621 -28.74 20.82 -22.33
C ALA A 621 -28.84 19.32 -22.01
N GLY A 622 -29.86 18.67 -22.58
CA GLY A 622 -30.16 17.26 -22.30
C GLY A 622 -30.89 17.02 -20.98
N TYR A 623 -31.29 18.07 -20.24
CA TYR A 623 -32.06 17.91 -19.00
C TYR A 623 -33.44 17.26 -19.27
N PRO A 624 -33.81 16.16 -18.59
CA PRO A 624 -35.02 15.39 -18.90
C PRO A 624 -36.34 16.05 -18.46
N GLY A 625 -36.28 17.18 -17.73
CA GLY A 625 -37.43 17.90 -17.19
C GLY A 625 -37.75 17.52 -15.74
N ASP A 626 -38.36 18.43 -15.00
CA ASP A 626 -38.74 18.32 -13.59
C ASP A 626 -39.86 17.29 -13.34
N LEU A 627 -40.10 16.99 -12.05
CA LEU A 627 -41.08 16.00 -11.60
C LEU A 627 -42.26 16.64 -10.89
N LEU A 628 -43.47 16.22 -11.24
CA LEU A 628 -44.69 16.59 -10.51
C LEU A 628 -45.00 15.53 -9.44
N VAL A 629 -45.17 15.95 -8.19
CA VAL A 629 -45.51 15.05 -7.07
C VAL A 629 -46.90 15.39 -6.55
N ILE A 630 -47.83 14.44 -6.63
CA ILE A 630 -49.19 14.58 -6.06
C ILE A 630 -49.11 14.31 -4.56
N THR A 631 -49.66 15.22 -3.76
CA THR A 631 -49.62 15.14 -2.28
C THR A 631 -51.00 15.01 -1.64
N SER A 632 -52.07 15.10 -2.43
CA SER A 632 -53.43 14.88 -1.94
C SER A 632 -53.70 13.39 -1.74
N GLU A 633 -54.46 13.06 -0.70
CA GLU A 633 -55.03 11.73 -0.54
C GLU A 633 -55.97 11.39 -1.71
N VAL A 634 -56.08 10.09 -2.01
CA VAL A 634 -57.02 9.59 -3.04
C VAL A 634 -58.45 9.95 -2.62
N PRO A 635 -59.25 10.58 -3.50
CA PRO A 635 -60.62 10.95 -3.17
C PRO A 635 -61.48 9.72 -2.79
N GLU A 636 -62.20 9.81 -1.67
CA GLU A 636 -63.17 8.78 -1.27
C GLU A 636 -64.33 8.72 -2.29
N ARG A 637 -64.53 7.56 -2.91
CA ARG A 637 -65.62 7.32 -3.88
C ARG A 637 -66.84 6.73 -3.20
N ALA A 638 -68.02 6.97 -3.79
CA ALA A 638 -69.28 6.44 -3.28
C ALA A 638 -69.31 4.90 -3.33
N ALA A 639 -69.96 4.29 -2.33
CA ALA A 639 -70.12 2.83 -2.27
C ALA A 639 -70.84 2.31 -3.53
N GLY A 640 -70.15 1.45 -4.30
CA GLY A 640 -70.65 0.88 -5.56
C GLY A 640 -70.08 1.51 -6.83
N ASP A 641 -69.18 2.49 -6.72
CA ASP A 641 -68.40 2.99 -7.86
C ASP A 641 -67.34 1.96 -8.27
N PRO A 642 -67.37 1.42 -9.51
CA PRO A 642 -66.38 0.45 -9.97
C PRO A 642 -64.94 1.01 -10.01
N LEU A 643 -64.76 2.34 -10.05
CA LEU A 643 -63.44 2.97 -9.99
C LEU A 643 -62.87 3.02 -8.55
N GLY A 644 -63.73 3.02 -7.53
CA GLY A 644 -63.33 3.20 -6.13
C GLY A 644 -62.28 2.22 -5.63
N PRO A 645 -62.49 0.89 -5.76
CA PRO A 645 -61.50 -0.11 -5.37
C PRO A 645 -60.20 0.02 -6.16
N CYS A 646 -60.28 0.29 -7.47
CA CYS A 646 -59.10 0.42 -8.32
C CYS A 646 -58.26 1.65 -7.95
N CYS A 647 -58.88 2.81 -7.73
CA CYS A 647 -58.20 4.01 -7.29
C CYS A 647 -57.53 3.83 -5.92
N ALA A 648 -58.21 3.15 -4.99
CA ALA A 648 -57.67 2.88 -3.66
C ALA A 648 -56.50 1.90 -3.69
N VAL A 649 -56.49 0.90 -4.58
CA VAL A 649 -55.36 -0.04 -4.65
C VAL A 649 -54.18 0.54 -5.43
N VAL A 650 -54.43 1.25 -6.53
CA VAL A 650 -53.37 1.84 -7.38
C VAL A 650 -52.73 3.06 -6.73
N PHE A 651 -53.54 3.92 -6.09
CA PHE A 651 -53.07 5.19 -5.54
C PHE A 651 -53.16 5.29 -4.00
N GLY A 652 -53.82 4.35 -3.33
CA GLY A 652 -54.07 4.40 -1.87
C GLY A 652 -53.55 3.20 -1.06
N GLY A 653 -52.90 2.21 -1.71
CA GLY A 653 -52.27 1.05 -1.07
C GLY A 653 -50.80 1.30 -0.68
N GLU A 654 -50.15 0.31 -0.05
CA GLU A 654 -48.71 0.35 0.27
C GLU A 654 -47.86 0.73 -0.97
N GLU A 655 -46.78 1.49 -0.72
CA GLU A 655 -46.01 2.37 -1.62
C GLU A 655 -45.61 1.84 -3.03
N ALA A 656 -45.77 0.57 -3.35
CA ALA A 656 -45.22 -0.07 -4.55
C ALA A 656 -45.87 0.35 -5.89
N LEU A 657 -47.15 0.76 -5.91
CA LEU A 657 -47.84 1.14 -7.16
C LEU A 657 -47.83 2.65 -7.45
N VAL A 658 -47.74 3.49 -6.41
CA VAL A 658 -47.57 4.95 -6.56
C VAL A 658 -46.21 5.27 -7.20
N GLN A 659 -45.19 4.43 -6.94
CA GLN A 659 -43.84 4.52 -7.53
C GLN A 659 -43.77 4.30 -9.05
N LEU A 660 -44.83 3.76 -9.69
CA LEU A 660 -44.85 3.59 -11.16
C LEU A 660 -45.18 4.89 -11.92
N ILE A 661 -45.51 5.96 -11.20
CA ILE A 661 -46.09 7.19 -11.73
C ILE A 661 -45.19 8.33 -11.28
N ASP A 662 -44.00 8.41 -11.87
CA ASP A 662 -43.20 9.64 -11.86
C ASP A 662 -43.62 10.49 -13.08
N PRO A 663 -44.66 11.36 -12.96
CA PRO A 663 -45.12 12.18 -14.07
C PRO A 663 -44.06 13.21 -14.40
N THR A 664 -43.21 12.82 -15.35
CA THR A 664 -42.18 13.67 -15.92
C THR A 664 -42.83 14.84 -16.64
N ILE A 665 -42.38 16.05 -16.33
CA ILE A 665 -42.80 17.23 -17.05
C ILE A 665 -42.10 17.22 -18.41
N GLU A 666 -42.88 17.05 -19.46
CA GLU A 666 -42.39 17.08 -20.84
C GLU A 666 -42.29 18.52 -21.35
N HIS A 667 -43.33 19.31 -21.10
CA HIS A 667 -43.32 20.75 -21.31
C HIS A 667 -43.85 21.46 -20.07
N ALA A 668 -43.09 22.41 -19.57
CA ALA A 668 -43.56 23.41 -18.65
C ALA A 668 -44.01 24.65 -19.44
N PHE A 669 -45.22 25.12 -19.15
CA PHE A 669 -45.73 26.41 -19.58
C PHE A 669 -45.95 27.31 -18.37
N GLN A 670 -46.33 28.56 -18.61
CA GLN A 670 -46.57 29.47 -17.51
C GLN A 670 -47.75 29.03 -16.63
N ASP A 671 -48.80 28.43 -17.19
CA ASP A 671 -50.06 28.14 -16.50
C ASP A 671 -50.41 26.65 -16.41
N HIS A 672 -49.69 25.80 -17.14
CA HIS A 672 -49.93 24.36 -17.16
C HIS A 672 -48.63 23.58 -17.42
N LEU A 673 -48.69 22.28 -17.19
CA LEU A 673 -47.65 21.32 -17.51
C LEU A 673 -48.21 20.29 -18.49
N ILE A 674 -47.41 19.84 -19.44
CA ILE A 674 -47.66 18.63 -20.21
C ILE A 674 -46.79 17.53 -19.61
N ILE A 675 -47.43 16.42 -19.27
CA ILE A 675 -46.79 15.28 -18.61
C ILE A 675 -46.57 14.16 -19.62
N ARG A 676 -45.35 13.62 -19.65
CA ARG A 676 -45.01 12.47 -20.48
C ARG A 676 -45.68 11.22 -19.92
N SER A 677 -46.42 10.50 -20.78
CA SER A 677 -46.97 9.17 -20.47
C SER A 677 -45.86 8.11 -20.58
N PRO A 678 -45.41 7.47 -19.47
CA PRO A 678 -44.81 6.16 -19.55
C PRO A 678 -45.83 5.20 -20.16
N ARG A 679 -45.53 4.66 -21.34
CA ARG A 679 -46.29 3.55 -21.93
C ARG A 679 -46.07 2.29 -21.10
N VAL A 680 -46.75 2.20 -19.96
CA VAL A 680 -46.90 0.95 -19.23
C VAL A 680 -48.19 0.34 -19.72
N ASP A 681 -48.10 -0.80 -20.43
CA ASP A 681 -49.28 -1.58 -20.79
C ASP A 681 -49.87 -2.16 -19.50
N VAL A 682 -50.98 -1.55 -19.07
CA VAL A 682 -51.60 -1.73 -17.75
C VAL A 682 -52.19 -3.15 -17.56
N GLY A 683 -52.36 -3.90 -18.66
CA GLY A 683 -53.00 -5.22 -18.69
C GLY A 683 -52.24 -6.37 -18.01
N THR A 684 -51.01 -6.16 -17.54
CA THR A 684 -50.22 -7.19 -16.84
C THR A 684 -49.95 -6.89 -15.36
N VAL A 685 -50.26 -5.69 -14.87
CA VAL A 685 -49.79 -5.20 -13.55
C VAL A 685 -50.93 -4.82 -12.60
N LEU A 686 -52.13 -4.51 -13.10
CA LEU A 686 -53.21 -4.10 -12.21
C LEU A 686 -53.77 -5.27 -11.36
N PRO A 687 -54.13 -5.00 -10.10
CA PRO A 687 -54.86 -5.94 -9.26
C PRO A 687 -56.15 -6.40 -9.94
N PHE A 688 -56.60 -7.63 -9.64
CA PHE A 688 -57.86 -8.17 -10.15
C PHE A 688 -59.07 -7.26 -9.83
N GLU A 689 -58.97 -6.42 -8.78
CA GLU A 689 -59.99 -5.41 -8.46
C GLU A 689 -60.17 -4.31 -9.53
N CYS A 690 -59.30 -4.21 -10.53
CA CYS A 690 -59.37 -3.24 -11.64
C CYS A 690 -59.88 -3.84 -12.97
N ASP A 691 -60.26 -5.13 -13.02
CA ASP A 691 -60.57 -5.86 -14.27
C ASP A 691 -62.03 -5.66 -14.78
N GLU A 692 -62.66 -4.53 -14.44
CA GLU A 692 -64.00 -4.16 -14.90
C GLU A 692 -63.92 -3.40 -16.24
N PRO A 693 -64.78 -3.68 -17.24
CA PRO A 693 -64.70 -3.10 -18.59
C PRO A 693 -64.90 -1.58 -18.65
N THR A 694 -65.26 -0.95 -17.52
CA THR A 694 -65.44 0.49 -17.36
C THR A 694 -64.23 1.19 -16.76
N VAL A 695 -63.22 0.47 -16.28
CA VAL A 695 -61.98 1.03 -15.73
C VAL A 695 -61.02 1.35 -16.88
N PRO A 696 -60.45 2.56 -16.95
CA PRO A 696 -59.49 2.88 -17.98
C PRO A 696 -58.26 1.98 -17.92
N THR A 697 -57.84 1.47 -19.08
CA THR A 697 -56.63 0.65 -19.24
C THR A 697 -55.38 1.50 -19.49
N ASP A 698 -55.50 2.82 -19.51
CA ASP A 698 -54.37 3.73 -19.56
C ASP A 698 -54.18 4.34 -18.16
N LEU A 699 -52.95 4.34 -17.66
CA LEU A 699 -52.65 4.71 -16.28
C LEU A 699 -52.99 6.18 -16.00
N PHE A 700 -52.87 7.05 -17.00
CA PHE A 700 -53.23 8.47 -16.84
C PHE A 700 -54.71 8.73 -17.02
N ASP A 701 -55.42 7.97 -17.85
CA ASP A 701 -56.88 7.98 -17.80
C ASP A 701 -57.39 7.52 -16.45
N LEU A 702 -56.75 6.52 -15.86
CA LEU A 702 -57.05 6.08 -14.51
C LEU A 702 -56.70 7.17 -13.49
N LEU A 703 -55.56 7.85 -13.61
CA LEU A 703 -55.19 8.99 -12.77
C LEU A 703 -56.22 10.12 -12.84
N ILE A 704 -56.61 10.53 -14.05
CA ILE A 704 -57.63 11.57 -14.29
C ILE A 704 -58.99 11.12 -13.72
N ALA A 705 -59.35 9.85 -13.91
CA ALA A 705 -60.59 9.29 -13.39
C ALA A 705 -60.60 9.18 -11.86
N CYS A 706 -59.46 8.91 -11.23
CA CYS A 706 -59.33 8.81 -9.78
C CYS A 706 -59.27 10.18 -9.11
N TYR A 707 -58.58 11.15 -9.71
CA TYR A 707 -58.44 12.53 -9.25
C TYR A 707 -59.23 13.49 -10.15
N ASP A 708 -60.56 13.41 -10.09
CA ASP A 708 -61.45 14.26 -10.89
C ASP A 708 -61.64 15.68 -10.33
N GLU A 709 -61.15 15.91 -9.10
CA GLU A 709 -61.11 17.18 -8.39
C GLU A 709 -59.71 17.83 -8.35
N LEU A 710 -59.64 19.01 -7.73
CA LEU A 710 -58.39 19.75 -7.53
C LEU A 710 -57.48 19.06 -6.50
N VAL A 711 -56.30 18.62 -6.95
CA VAL A 711 -55.27 17.96 -6.14
C VAL A 711 -54.22 18.95 -5.63
N THR A 712 -53.66 18.66 -4.45
CA THR A 712 -52.46 19.37 -3.96
C THR A 712 -51.21 18.70 -4.52
N TYR A 713 -50.20 19.49 -4.85
CA TYR A 713 -49.00 19.00 -5.49
C TYR A 713 -47.74 19.76 -5.06
N LYS A 714 -46.59 19.23 -5.45
CA LYS A 714 -45.27 19.86 -5.40
C LYS A 714 -44.53 19.60 -6.71
N VAL A 715 -43.56 20.47 -7.06
CA VAL A 715 -42.64 20.20 -8.17
C VAL A 715 -41.23 20.05 -7.62
N HIS A 716 -40.57 18.97 -7.99
CA HIS A 716 -39.19 18.69 -7.61
C HIS A 716 -38.30 18.78 -8.84
N THR A 717 -37.06 19.25 -8.66
CA THR A 717 -36.07 19.10 -9.73
C THR A 717 -35.80 17.60 -9.94
N ARG A 718 -35.61 17.18 -11.19
CA ARG A 718 -35.47 15.76 -11.50
C ARG A 718 -34.11 15.22 -11.13
N SER A 719 -33.05 16.03 -11.18
CA SER A 719 -31.68 15.56 -10.96
C SER A 719 -30.70 16.71 -10.86
N SER A 720 -30.71 17.52 -9.80
CA SER A 720 -29.50 18.28 -9.47
C SER A 720 -29.00 17.89 -8.08
N TYR A 721 -27.95 17.10 -8.09
CA TYR A 721 -27.03 17.03 -6.97
C TYR A 721 -25.91 18.02 -7.27
N SER A 722 -25.67 18.99 -6.39
CA SER A 722 -24.37 19.66 -6.43
C SER A 722 -23.36 18.71 -5.80
N VAL A 723 -22.45 18.18 -6.60
CA VAL A 723 -21.33 17.35 -6.13
C VAL A 723 -20.14 18.29 -5.87
N GLY A 724 -19.69 18.35 -4.62
CA GLY A 724 -18.56 19.18 -4.18
C GLY A 724 -17.38 18.37 -3.68
#